data_AF-A0AAD4BH52-F1
#
_entry.id   AF-A0AAD4BH52-F1
#
_cell.length_a   1.000
_cell.length_b   1.000
_cell.length_c   1.000
_cell.angle_alpha   90.00
_cell.angle_beta   90.00
_cell.angle_gamma   90.00
#
_symmetry.space_group_name_H-M   'P 1'
#
loop_
_entity.id
_entity.type
_entity.pdbx_description
1 polymer ?
#
loop_
_entity_poly.entity_id
_entity_poly.type
_entity_poly.pdbx_seq_one_letter_code
_entity_poly.pdbx_strand_id
1 'polypeptide(L)'
;MDVGDLSMLDAVERFEELLGDTLYDDGCAEGNDFQQLAVLDVRDARLKSVITLYNATPCLSRKRQERIACDARKDRAFAQAWCEERAVLDAAFLELLLDNCVEIHDLVAAVVRSFLPAVSKVGVVASAFTFPSPPGPVRAWLEVTQALIVSSLGGATLHALEARCGVVADWGVGIDVGKRTIWDEPGINPILQSCQPVPGVIAHLSQIQLRHITSNLSIHIKPILIQSILIQSILIQSVFTMSSLANMYRTSWSSKPEAELKAIVECDMADLQTVTNHQMGYPYNLAFKDQLYPALTEFLINHLGDPNQGGQYGVNVFQKELEVVEIFKKLWGGERLNEALWGYVSSGGTENNIWAVHTAVKGLIGKHEGREPVVLCSEEGHYSFDKAADMMRIKLFKIRANRDGSINIGALRNALQVHRDVPIILGLMSGTTVKEGHDDIAAALQLIKETGRPRQDFYIHVDGALSAAFLPLVNAPANINPGFWHDIDSISASGHKFIGCPVPCGVLVMKKMHNDVVAKSVEYIKSNDTTLAGSRSGFVVYFLWLRLFALGADGMMNLALSGIKLAGEIGEQFKAAGVDVLHNTNAVTVCFPQPSQEIINKYSLLCQQGYAHIVVMQNILDTRPEGFVGARAFAREYLEWWNKQ
;
A
#
# COMPACT_ATOMS: atom_id res chain seq x y z
N MET A 1 28.02 4.18 -18.45
CA MET A 1 28.64 4.02 -19.78
C MET A 1 28.48 5.34 -20.50
N ASP A 2 29.55 5.88 -21.09
CA ASP A 2 29.45 7.06 -21.94
C ASP A 2 28.61 6.70 -23.17
N VAL A 3 27.55 7.48 -23.44
CA VAL A 3 26.56 7.25 -24.51
C VAL A 3 27.17 7.47 -25.91
N GLY A 4 28.43 7.89 -25.98
CA GLY A 4 29.12 8.27 -27.22
C GLY A 4 29.74 7.14 -28.04
N ASP A 5 29.80 5.89 -27.54
CA ASP A 5 30.57 4.81 -28.19
C ASP A 5 29.74 3.58 -28.63
N LEU A 6 28.40 3.62 -28.52
CA LEU A 6 27.54 2.59 -29.11
C LEU A 6 27.21 2.96 -30.56
N SER A 7 27.70 2.20 -31.53
CA SER A 7 27.30 2.42 -32.92
C SER A 7 25.82 2.09 -33.07
N MET A 8 25.07 2.91 -33.82
CA MET A 8 23.63 2.73 -34.07
C MET A 8 23.28 1.31 -34.57
N LEU A 9 24.21 0.64 -35.27
CA LEU A 9 24.08 -0.75 -35.71
C LEU A 9 24.09 -1.75 -34.54
N ASP A 10 24.92 -1.52 -33.52
CA ASP A 10 24.96 -2.35 -32.31
C ASP A 10 23.67 -2.22 -31.49
N ALA A 11 23.07 -1.02 -31.46
CA ALA A 11 21.79 -0.81 -30.78
C ALA A 11 20.62 -1.47 -31.52
N VAL A 12 20.65 -1.48 -32.86
CA VAL A 12 19.66 -2.17 -33.70
C VAL A 12 19.79 -3.69 -33.56
N GLU A 13 21.01 -4.24 -33.63
CA GLU A 13 21.26 -5.67 -33.45
C GLU A 13 20.86 -6.14 -32.03
N ARG A 14 21.12 -5.34 -31.00
CA ARG A 14 20.68 -5.64 -29.62
C ARG A 14 19.16 -5.57 -29.44
N PHE A 15 18.49 -4.61 -30.07
CA PHE A 15 17.03 -4.52 -30.04
C PHE A 15 16.38 -5.68 -30.81
N GLU A 16 17.00 -6.14 -31.90
CA GLU A 16 16.59 -7.35 -32.62
C GLU A 16 16.88 -8.64 -31.81
N GLU A 17 17.99 -8.74 -31.08
CA GLU A 17 18.26 -9.82 -30.13
C GLU A 17 17.24 -9.84 -28.97
N LEU A 18 16.87 -8.66 -28.44
CA LEU A 18 15.82 -8.49 -27.42
C LEU A 18 14.43 -8.92 -27.94
N LEU A 19 14.22 -8.84 -29.25
CA LEU A 19 13.01 -9.29 -29.95
C LEU A 19 13.11 -10.74 -30.48
N GLY A 20 14.29 -11.38 -30.36
CA GLY A 20 14.62 -12.69 -30.94
C GLY A 20 13.65 -13.80 -30.52
N ASP A 21 13.33 -14.68 -31.49
CA ASP A 21 12.34 -15.78 -31.47
C ASP A 21 10.84 -15.39 -31.33
N THR A 22 10.49 -14.13 -31.12
CA THR A 22 9.06 -13.72 -31.08
C THR A 22 8.50 -13.19 -32.39
N LEU A 23 9.31 -12.81 -33.38
CA LEU A 23 8.80 -12.20 -34.61
C LEU A 23 8.25 -13.20 -35.65
N TYR A 24 8.69 -14.46 -35.65
CA TYR A 24 8.53 -15.35 -36.82
C TYR A 24 7.51 -16.49 -36.72
N ASP A 25 6.87 -16.73 -35.58
CA ASP A 25 6.17 -18.01 -35.35
C ASP A 25 4.66 -18.04 -35.65
N ASP A 26 4.03 -16.93 -36.06
CA ASP A 26 2.60 -16.91 -36.41
C ASP A 26 2.35 -16.11 -37.70
N GLY A 27 2.57 -16.74 -38.85
CA GLY A 27 1.76 -16.57 -40.07
C GLY A 27 1.48 -15.15 -40.60
N CYS A 28 2.24 -14.12 -40.22
CA CYS A 28 2.12 -12.76 -40.78
C CYS A 28 2.94 -12.58 -42.07
N ALA A 29 3.27 -13.67 -42.75
CA ALA A 29 3.61 -13.64 -44.17
C ALA A 29 2.35 -14.01 -44.95
N GLU A 30 1.95 -13.16 -45.90
CA GLU A 30 0.90 -13.32 -46.94
C GLU A 30 -0.38 -12.46 -46.83
N GLY A 31 -0.45 -11.48 -45.92
CA GLY A 31 -1.48 -10.43 -45.96
C GLY A 31 -0.99 -9.16 -46.69
N ASN A 32 -1.63 -8.80 -47.80
CA ASN A 32 -1.31 -7.71 -48.75
C ASN A 32 -1.10 -6.27 -48.21
N ASP A 33 -1.02 -6.01 -46.90
CA ASP A 33 -0.91 -4.65 -46.34
C ASP A 33 0.54 -4.14 -46.23
N PHE A 34 1.56 -5.00 -46.27
CA PHE A 34 2.96 -4.55 -46.30
C PHE A 34 3.44 -4.08 -47.68
N GLN A 35 2.77 -4.51 -48.76
CA GLN A 35 3.21 -4.15 -50.13
C GLN A 35 2.77 -2.74 -50.57
N GLN A 36 1.79 -2.10 -49.91
CA GLN A 36 1.33 -0.76 -50.29
C GLN A 36 2.17 0.39 -49.72
N LEU A 37 3.09 0.13 -48.79
CA LEU A 37 4.02 1.13 -48.27
C LEU A 37 5.45 1.02 -48.84
N ALA A 38 5.66 0.09 -49.78
CA ALA A 38 6.90 -0.05 -50.55
C ALA A 38 7.03 0.97 -51.71
N VAL A 39 6.38 2.13 -51.62
CA VAL A 39 6.41 3.18 -52.67
C VAL A 39 7.09 4.45 -52.15
N LEU A 40 8.13 4.29 -51.35
CA LEU A 40 9.06 5.38 -51.04
C LEU A 40 10.46 4.87 -51.33
N ASP A 41 11.02 5.38 -52.44
CA ASP A 41 12.41 5.14 -52.85
C ASP A 41 13.35 5.93 -51.94
N VAL A 42 13.36 5.56 -50.65
CA VAL A 42 14.29 6.09 -49.65
C VAL A 42 15.65 5.48 -49.94
N ARG A 43 16.60 6.32 -50.35
CA ARG A 43 17.92 5.88 -50.81
C ARG A 43 18.86 5.52 -49.66
N ASP A 44 18.55 5.99 -48.45
CA ASP A 44 19.31 5.67 -47.24
C ASP A 44 18.81 4.37 -46.59
N ALA A 45 19.64 3.33 -46.66
CA ALA A 45 19.36 2.02 -46.09
C ALA A 45 19.18 2.05 -44.55
N ARG A 46 19.81 3.01 -43.84
CA ARG A 46 19.72 3.17 -42.38
C ARG A 46 18.37 3.72 -41.97
N LEU A 47 17.88 4.73 -42.70
CA LEU A 47 16.54 5.31 -42.49
C LEU A 47 15.45 4.25 -42.72
N LYS A 48 15.65 3.39 -43.73
CA LYS A 48 14.73 2.29 -44.07
C LYS A 48 14.62 1.26 -42.94
N SER A 49 15.73 0.83 -42.35
CA SER A 49 15.73 -0.13 -41.22
C SER A 49 15.07 0.43 -39.96
N VAL A 50 15.35 1.70 -39.62
CA VAL A 50 14.74 2.36 -38.45
C VAL A 50 13.23 2.52 -38.62
N ILE A 51 12.75 2.89 -39.82
CA ILE A 51 11.31 3.00 -40.14
C ILE A 51 10.61 1.63 -40.03
N THR A 52 11.25 0.55 -40.47
CA THR A 52 10.71 -0.82 -40.35
C THR A 52 10.56 -1.25 -38.89
N LEU A 53 11.55 -0.99 -38.03
CA LEU A 53 11.48 -1.26 -36.58
C LEU A 53 10.42 -0.40 -35.87
N TYR A 54 10.31 0.88 -36.23
CA TYR A 54 9.31 1.80 -35.67
C TYR A 54 7.88 1.36 -36.01
N ASN A 55 7.65 0.86 -37.22
CA ASN A 55 6.36 0.37 -37.69
C ASN A 55 6.01 -1.06 -37.23
N ALA A 56 6.98 -1.84 -36.76
CA ALA A 56 6.73 -3.15 -36.16
C ALA A 56 6.16 -3.07 -34.73
N THR A 57 6.45 -1.97 -34.01
CA THR A 57 6.06 -1.79 -32.59
C THR A 57 4.53 -1.69 -32.37
N PRO A 58 3.75 -0.96 -33.21
CA PRO A 58 2.28 -0.91 -33.11
C PRO A 58 1.57 -2.18 -33.56
N CYS A 59 2.24 -3.07 -34.31
CA CYS A 59 1.67 -4.30 -34.85
C CYS A 59 1.80 -5.51 -33.90
N LEU A 60 2.38 -5.32 -32.71
CA LEU A 60 2.42 -6.36 -31.67
C LEU A 60 1.00 -6.70 -31.21
N SER A 61 0.64 -8.00 -31.23
CA SER A 61 -0.66 -8.45 -30.76
C SER A 61 -0.89 -8.06 -29.28
N ARG A 62 -2.14 -7.79 -28.90
CA ARG A 62 -2.55 -7.37 -27.54
C ARG A 62 -1.96 -8.25 -26.42
N LYS A 63 -1.91 -9.57 -26.63
CA LYS A 63 -1.27 -10.55 -25.71
C LYS A 63 0.22 -10.30 -25.49
N ARG A 64 0.93 -9.77 -26.48
CA ARG A 64 2.38 -9.52 -26.40
C ARG A 64 2.69 -8.22 -25.65
N GLN A 65 1.91 -7.18 -25.87
CA GLN A 65 1.99 -5.94 -25.09
C GLN A 65 1.73 -6.20 -23.60
N GLU A 66 0.77 -7.09 -23.29
CA GLU A 66 0.48 -7.53 -21.92
C GLU A 66 1.65 -8.33 -21.30
N ARG A 67 2.38 -9.11 -22.09
CA ARG A 67 3.55 -9.89 -21.64
C ARG A 67 4.77 -9.00 -21.36
N ILE A 68 5.09 -8.06 -22.25
CA ILE A 68 6.16 -7.07 -22.04
C ILE A 68 5.86 -6.20 -20.82
N ALA A 69 4.60 -5.78 -20.63
CA ALA A 69 4.19 -5.04 -19.45
C ALA A 69 4.19 -5.89 -18.16
N CYS A 70 4.16 -7.21 -18.27
CA CYS A 70 4.29 -8.15 -17.15
C CYS A 70 5.77 -8.40 -16.81
N ASP A 71 6.62 -8.54 -17.83
CA ASP A 71 8.06 -8.78 -17.65
C ASP A 71 8.80 -7.51 -17.19
N ALA A 72 8.42 -6.33 -17.70
CA ALA A 72 8.86 -5.03 -17.17
C ALA A 72 8.37 -4.74 -15.74
N ARG A 73 7.33 -5.44 -15.26
CA ARG A 73 6.91 -5.39 -13.85
C ARG A 73 7.73 -6.32 -12.95
N LYS A 74 8.28 -7.40 -13.51
CA LYS A 74 9.05 -8.41 -12.77
C LYS A 74 10.54 -8.07 -12.66
N ASP A 75 11.09 -7.37 -13.65
CA ASP A 75 12.51 -7.04 -13.70
C ASP A 75 12.72 -5.54 -13.98
N ARG A 76 13.22 -4.84 -12.95
CA ARG A 76 13.49 -3.41 -12.99
C ARG A 76 14.68 -3.08 -13.91
N ALA A 77 15.63 -4.00 -14.05
CA ALA A 77 16.76 -3.85 -14.97
C ALA A 77 16.31 -4.02 -16.43
N PHE A 78 15.38 -4.94 -16.69
CA PHE A 78 14.73 -5.07 -18.00
C PHE A 78 13.91 -3.82 -18.36
N ALA A 79 13.08 -3.32 -17.43
CA ALA A 79 12.30 -2.10 -17.67
C ALA A 79 13.19 -0.89 -17.96
N GLN A 80 14.31 -0.78 -17.24
CA GLN A 80 15.27 0.30 -17.42
C GLN A 80 16.07 0.16 -18.73
N ALA A 81 16.54 -1.05 -19.07
CA ALA A 81 17.21 -1.34 -20.34
C ALA A 81 16.27 -1.09 -21.54
N TRP A 82 14.99 -1.49 -21.44
CA TRP A 82 13.97 -1.20 -22.45
C TRP A 82 13.78 0.30 -22.66
N CYS A 83 13.68 1.07 -21.58
CA CYS A 83 13.57 2.53 -21.65
C CYS A 83 14.84 3.20 -22.21
N GLU A 84 16.03 2.72 -21.83
CA GLU A 84 17.32 3.24 -22.27
C GLU A 84 17.57 2.95 -23.76
N GLU A 85 17.36 1.72 -24.22
CA GLU A 85 17.53 1.36 -25.62
C GLU A 85 16.45 2.00 -26.52
N ARG A 86 15.22 2.13 -26.04
CA ARG A 86 14.18 2.87 -26.76
C ARG A 86 14.50 4.35 -26.91
N ALA A 87 15.08 4.97 -25.88
CA ALA A 87 15.53 6.36 -25.93
C ALA A 87 16.70 6.57 -26.93
N VAL A 88 17.60 5.59 -27.04
CA VAL A 88 18.69 5.59 -28.04
C VAL A 88 18.12 5.47 -29.46
N LEU A 89 17.15 4.59 -29.68
CA LEU A 89 16.43 4.46 -30.96
C LEU A 89 15.67 5.75 -31.34
N ASP A 90 15.00 6.38 -30.38
CA ASP A 90 14.27 7.64 -30.62
C ASP A 90 15.24 8.81 -30.94
N ALA A 91 16.42 8.84 -30.30
CA ALA A 91 17.48 9.82 -30.59
C ALA A 91 18.12 9.60 -31.98
N ALA A 92 18.43 8.34 -32.31
CA ALA A 92 18.96 7.91 -33.60
C ALA A 92 17.98 8.20 -34.76
N PHE A 93 16.68 8.00 -34.53
CA PHE A 93 15.62 8.36 -35.48
C PHE A 93 15.55 9.88 -35.69
N LEU A 94 15.71 10.68 -34.63
CA LEU A 94 15.74 12.15 -34.72
C LEU A 94 16.94 12.67 -35.53
N GLU A 95 18.14 12.11 -35.36
CA GLU A 95 19.32 12.49 -36.15
C GLU A 95 19.14 12.17 -37.64
N LEU A 96 18.66 10.97 -37.95
CA LEU A 96 18.34 10.53 -39.33
C LEU A 96 17.24 11.39 -39.99
N LEU A 97 16.28 11.87 -39.19
CA LEU A 97 15.24 12.81 -39.61
C LEU A 97 15.81 14.18 -39.99
N LEU A 98 16.81 14.65 -39.24
CA LEU A 98 17.49 15.93 -39.48
C LEU A 98 18.40 15.85 -40.72
N ASP A 99 19.05 14.70 -40.96
CA ASP A 99 19.94 14.51 -42.11
C ASP A 99 19.21 14.29 -43.45
N ASN A 100 17.96 13.82 -43.43
CA ASN A 100 17.17 13.49 -44.64
C ASN A 100 15.94 14.40 -44.87
N CYS A 101 15.98 15.64 -44.35
CA CYS A 101 14.84 16.58 -44.27
C CYS A 101 14.03 16.80 -45.57
N VAL A 102 14.64 16.65 -46.76
CA VAL A 102 13.96 16.87 -48.05
C VAL A 102 13.13 15.65 -48.48
N GLU A 103 13.65 14.42 -48.30
CA GLU A 103 12.93 13.19 -48.64
C GLU A 103 11.75 12.92 -47.69
N ILE A 104 11.83 13.44 -46.45
CA ILE A 104 10.82 13.24 -45.41
C ILE A 104 9.61 14.18 -45.56
N HIS A 105 9.75 15.34 -46.22
CA HIS A 105 8.60 16.21 -46.52
C HIS A 105 7.54 15.48 -47.36
N ASP A 106 7.98 14.66 -48.33
CA ASP A 106 7.10 13.88 -49.17
C ASP A 106 6.53 12.64 -48.44
N LEU A 107 7.31 12.05 -47.53
CA LEU A 107 6.87 10.97 -46.63
C LEU A 107 5.75 11.45 -45.68
N VAL A 108 5.94 12.57 -45.00
CA VAL A 108 4.95 13.14 -44.07
C VAL A 108 3.71 13.61 -44.84
N ALA A 109 3.87 14.19 -46.03
CA ALA A 109 2.74 14.55 -46.88
C ALA A 109 1.99 13.32 -47.41
N ALA A 110 2.65 12.17 -47.59
CA ALA A 110 2.02 10.90 -47.93
C ALA A 110 1.30 10.29 -46.73
N VAL A 111 1.93 10.23 -45.55
CA VAL A 111 1.34 9.72 -44.29
C VAL A 111 0.10 10.54 -43.90
N VAL A 112 0.17 11.87 -43.97
CA VAL A 112 -0.97 12.76 -43.69
C VAL A 112 -2.10 12.54 -44.70
N ARG A 113 -1.80 12.32 -46.00
CA ARG A 113 -2.80 11.99 -47.02
C ARG A 113 -3.44 10.61 -46.81
N SER A 114 -2.69 9.64 -46.29
CA SER A 114 -3.18 8.30 -45.95
C SER A 114 -3.99 8.27 -44.64
N PHE A 115 -3.68 9.15 -43.68
CA PHE A 115 -4.37 9.23 -42.39
C PHE A 115 -5.65 10.07 -42.40
N LEU A 116 -5.74 11.11 -43.23
CA LEU A 116 -6.93 11.98 -43.27
C LEU A 116 -8.27 11.23 -43.50
N PRO A 117 -8.34 10.21 -44.39
CA PRO A 117 -9.57 9.42 -44.58
C PRO A 117 -9.93 8.53 -43.37
N ALA A 118 -8.94 8.11 -42.57
CA ALA A 118 -9.15 7.33 -41.35
C ALA A 118 -9.69 8.23 -40.21
N VAL A 119 -9.17 9.46 -40.09
CA VAL A 119 -9.66 10.46 -39.14
C VAL A 119 -11.05 10.97 -39.53
N SER A 120 -11.35 11.12 -40.82
CA SER A 120 -12.70 11.50 -41.27
C SER A 120 -13.75 10.40 -41.00
N LYS A 121 -13.36 9.12 -40.95
CA LYS A 121 -14.25 8.03 -40.52
C LYS A 121 -14.54 8.04 -39.02
N VAL A 122 -13.60 8.53 -38.20
CA VAL A 122 -13.83 8.75 -36.76
C VAL A 122 -14.67 10.02 -36.52
N GLY A 123 -14.58 11.01 -37.41
CA GLY A 123 -15.30 12.29 -37.32
C GLY A 123 -16.78 12.31 -37.75
N VAL A 124 -17.34 11.24 -38.32
CA VAL A 124 -18.76 11.20 -38.75
C VAL A 124 -19.71 10.63 -37.67
N VAL A 125 -19.22 10.22 -36.50
CA VAL A 125 -20.07 9.83 -35.35
C VAL A 125 -20.20 10.97 -34.32
N ALA A 126 -20.09 12.22 -34.76
CA ALA A 126 -20.17 13.41 -33.90
C ALA A 126 -21.49 14.19 -33.99
N SER A 127 -22.57 13.60 -34.55
CA SER A 127 -23.88 14.27 -34.61
C SER A 127 -25.02 13.55 -33.87
N ALA A 128 -24.74 12.63 -32.93
CA ALA A 128 -25.81 11.93 -32.20
C ALA A 128 -25.61 11.73 -30.68
N PHE A 129 -24.50 12.18 -30.07
CA PHE A 129 -24.34 12.07 -28.62
C PHE A 129 -23.76 13.34 -28.03
N THR A 130 -24.59 14.07 -27.27
CA THR A 130 -24.18 15.10 -26.32
C THR A 130 -23.36 14.44 -25.21
N PHE A 131 -22.05 14.36 -25.37
CA PHE A 131 -21.14 14.13 -24.24
C PHE A 131 -20.83 15.46 -23.54
N PRO A 132 -20.75 15.48 -22.19
CA PRO A 132 -20.39 16.67 -21.44
C PRO A 132 -18.95 17.09 -21.77
N SER A 133 -18.75 18.40 -21.84
CA SER A 133 -17.49 19.07 -22.19
C SER A 133 -16.25 18.44 -21.51
N PRO A 134 -15.09 18.35 -22.19
CA PRO A 134 -13.87 17.82 -21.60
C PRO A 134 -13.45 18.66 -20.38
N PRO A 135 -12.82 18.03 -19.35
CA PRO A 135 -12.46 18.71 -18.10
C PRO A 135 -11.54 19.91 -18.36
N GLY A 136 -11.64 20.92 -17.47
CA GLY A 136 -11.01 22.24 -17.59
C GLY A 136 -9.55 22.30 -18.06
N PRO A 137 -8.65 21.38 -17.65
CA PRO A 137 -7.26 21.37 -18.11
C PRO A 137 -7.13 21.06 -19.61
N VAL A 138 -7.97 20.16 -20.13
CA VAL A 138 -7.97 19.76 -21.55
C VAL A 138 -8.48 20.89 -22.44
N ARG A 139 -9.50 21.62 -21.98
CA ARG A 139 -10.04 22.78 -22.68
C ARG A 139 -9.07 23.97 -22.71
N ALA A 140 -8.50 24.32 -21.55
CA ALA A 140 -7.50 25.39 -21.46
C ALA A 140 -6.26 25.10 -22.32
N TRP A 141 -5.87 23.82 -22.41
CA TRP A 141 -4.73 23.41 -23.22
C TRP A 141 -5.03 23.39 -24.73
N LEU A 142 -6.26 23.01 -25.14
CA LEU A 142 -6.71 23.14 -26.53
C LEU A 142 -6.74 24.60 -27.01
N GLU A 143 -7.22 25.51 -26.16
CA GLU A 143 -7.28 26.96 -26.46
C GLU A 143 -5.87 27.58 -26.58
N VAL A 144 -4.92 27.17 -25.72
CA VAL A 144 -3.51 27.60 -25.81
C VAL A 144 -2.81 27.02 -27.04
N THR A 145 -3.09 25.75 -27.38
CA THR A 145 -2.51 25.09 -28.57
C THR A 145 -3.03 25.72 -29.86
N GLN A 146 -4.33 26.05 -29.93
CA GLN A 146 -4.90 26.82 -31.04
C GLN A 146 -4.28 28.21 -31.16
N ALA A 147 -4.10 28.93 -30.05
CA ALA A 147 -3.47 30.26 -30.05
C ALA A 147 -1.99 30.23 -30.50
N LEU A 148 -1.25 29.17 -30.17
CA LEU A 148 0.13 28.95 -30.62
C LEU A 148 0.21 28.60 -32.11
N ILE A 149 -0.75 27.84 -32.64
CA ILE A 149 -0.85 27.53 -34.08
C ILE A 149 -1.20 28.80 -34.89
N VAL A 150 -2.13 29.62 -34.40
CA VAL A 150 -2.54 30.87 -35.08
C VAL A 150 -1.44 31.94 -35.02
N SER A 151 -0.72 32.07 -33.89
CA SER A 151 0.38 33.04 -33.76
C SER A 151 1.65 32.67 -34.55
N SER A 152 1.84 31.38 -34.88
CA SER A 152 3.01 30.87 -35.61
C SER A 152 2.83 30.87 -37.14
N LEU A 153 1.58 30.88 -37.62
CA LEU A 153 1.24 31.09 -39.03
C LEU A 153 1.14 32.60 -39.29
N GLY A 154 2.26 33.26 -39.61
CA GLY A 154 2.27 34.70 -39.91
C GLY A 154 1.20 35.09 -40.95
N GLY A 155 0.64 36.30 -40.85
CA GLY A 155 -0.56 36.73 -41.59
C GLY A 155 -0.52 36.56 -43.13
N ALA A 156 0.66 36.45 -43.73
CA ALA A 156 0.82 36.14 -45.15
C ALA A 156 0.43 34.69 -45.52
N THR A 157 0.62 33.73 -44.61
CA THR A 157 0.24 32.32 -44.79
C THR A 157 -1.27 32.13 -44.63
N LEU A 158 -1.90 32.87 -43.72
CA LEU A 158 -3.36 32.88 -43.58
C LEU A 158 -4.06 33.48 -44.82
N HIS A 159 -3.56 34.60 -45.36
CA HIS A 159 -4.12 35.17 -46.59
C HIS A 159 -3.93 34.28 -47.82
N ALA A 160 -2.84 33.51 -47.90
CA ALA A 160 -2.63 32.54 -48.97
C ALA A 160 -3.57 31.32 -48.87
N LEU A 161 -3.96 30.94 -47.66
CA LEU A 161 -4.96 29.90 -47.39
C LEU A 161 -6.39 30.40 -47.68
N GLU A 162 -6.74 31.63 -47.30
CA GLU A 162 -8.03 32.25 -47.67
C GLU A 162 -8.19 32.37 -49.20
N ALA A 163 -7.15 32.80 -49.91
CA ALA A 163 -7.16 32.94 -51.36
C ALA A 163 -7.27 31.60 -52.13
N ARG A 164 -6.86 30.47 -51.52
CA ARG A 164 -6.92 29.13 -52.14
C ARG A 164 -8.15 28.31 -51.73
N CYS A 165 -8.70 28.55 -50.54
CA CYS A 165 -9.77 27.72 -49.98
C CYS A 165 -11.14 28.42 -49.90
N GLY A 166 -11.22 29.73 -50.15
CA GLY A 166 -12.50 30.44 -50.31
C GLY A 166 -13.39 30.50 -49.06
N VAL A 167 -12.83 30.31 -47.86
CA VAL A 167 -13.56 30.41 -46.59
C VAL A 167 -13.14 31.69 -45.88
N VAL A 168 -14.06 32.65 -45.75
CA VAL A 168 -13.90 33.80 -44.86
C VAL A 168 -14.25 33.31 -43.45
N ALA A 169 -13.27 33.27 -42.55
CA ALA A 169 -13.51 33.05 -41.12
C ALA A 169 -13.08 34.30 -40.36
N ASP A 170 -14.03 34.90 -39.65
CA ASP A 170 -13.82 36.12 -38.87
C ASP A 170 -13.07 35.76 -37.56
N TRP A 171 -11.73 35.88 -37.58
CA TRP A 171 -10.88 35.52 -36.43
C TRP A 171 -10.74 36.69 -35.46
N GLY A 172 -11.84 37.06 -34.80
CA GLY A 172 -11.81 38.04 -33.72
C GLY A 172 -11.35 37.44 -32.40
N VAL A 173 -10.05 37.48 -32.08
CA VAL A 173 -9.56 37.22 -30.71
C VAL A 173 -8.40 38.16 -30.35
N GLY A 174 -8.70 39.18 -29.53
CA GLY A 174 -7.68 39.90 -28.76
C GLY A 174 -7.39 39.14 -27.46
N ILE A 175 -6.11 38.94 -27.13
CA ILE A 175 -5.69 38.29 -25.88
C ILE A 175 -4.94 39.30 -25.01
N ASP A 176 -5.51 39.59 -23.84
CA ASP A 176 -4.86 40.27 -22.73
C ASP A 176 -4.14 39.23 -21.86
N VAL A 177 -2.84 39.42 -21.63
CA VAL A 177 -1.96 38.42 -21.00
C VAL A 177 -1.76 38.78 -19.53
N GLY A 178 -2.65 38.28 -18.67
CA GLY A 178 -2.61 38.49 -17.22
C GLY A 178 -2.54 37.19 -16.40
N LYS A 179 -1.33 36.84 -15.94
CA LYS A 179 -0.95 36.01 -14.77
C LYS A 179 -1.96 34.96 -14.25
N ARG A 180 -1.67 33.67 -14.44
CA ARG A 180 -2.00 32.57 -13.50
C ARG A 180 -1.11 31.35 -13.75
N THR A 181 -0.34 30.95 -12.74
CA THR A 181 0.50 29.74 -12.68
C THR A 181 -0.39 28.54 -12.33
N ILE A 182 -0.36 27.47 -13.14
CA ILE A 182 -1.09 26.22 -12.93
C ILE A 182 -0.06 25.11 -12.69
N TRP A 183 0.42 24.99 -11.46
CA TRP A 183 1.20 23.84 -10.99
C TRP A 183 1.01 23.75 -9.48
N ASP A 184 -0.15 23.25 -9.05
CA ASP A 184 -0.39 22.81 -7.66
C ASP A 184 -1.65 21.92 -7.66
N GLU A 185 -1.50 20.64 -8.00
CA GLU A 185 -2.46 19.60 -7.59
C GLU A 185 -1.69 18.33 -7.12
N PRO A 186 -1.89 17.87 -5.87
CA PRO A 186 -1.23 16.67 -5.34
C PRO A 186 -2.10 15.42 -5.57
N GLY A 187 -1.61 14.46 -6.36
CA GLY A 187 -2.31 13.17 -6.55
C GLY A 187 -1.75 12.17 -7.57
N ILE A 188 -0.54 12.36 -8.10
CA ILE A 188 0.02 11.47 -9.14
C ILE A 188 0.97 10.40 -8.52
N ASN A 189 0.72 9.15 -8.90
CA ASN A 189 1.26 7.86 -8.44
C ASN A 189 2.81 7.77 -8.34
N PRO A 190 3.39 7.10 -7.31
CA PRO A 190 4.83 7.00 -7.06
C PRO A 190 5.70 6.32 -8.15
N ILE A 191 5.12 5.57 -9.10
CA ILE A 191 5.90 5.03 -10.23
C ILE A 191 6.46 6.15 -11.12
N LEU A 192 5.70 7.24 -11.32
CA LEU A 192 6.12 8.39 -12.12
C LEU A 192 7.18 9.26 -11.44
N GLN A 193 7.30 9.20 -10.10
CA GLN A 193 8.36 9.90 -9.37
C GLN A 193 9.72 9.20 -9.49
N SER A 194 9.74 7.90 -9.83
CA SER A 194 10.99 7.13 -9.97
C SER A 194 11.64 7.23 -11.35
N CYS A 195 10.90 7.69 -12.36
CA CYS A 195 11.46 8.09 -13.65
C CYS A 195 11.89 9.56 -13.58
N GLN A 196 12.93 9.86 -12.81
CA GLN A 196 13.64 11.13 -12.98
C GLN A 196 14.21 11.14 -14.41
N PRO A 197 13.93 12.16 -15.24
CA PRO A 197 14.60 12.27 -16.52
C PRO A 197 16.11 12.32 -16.27
N VAL A 198 16.86 11.45 -16.93
CA VAL A 198 18.33 11.40 -16.83
C VAL A 198 18.84 12.83 -17.11
N PRO A 199 19.54 13.50 -16.17
CA PRO A 199 19.98 14.88 -16.34
C PRO A 199 20.83 15.09 -17.61
N GLY A 200 21.53 14.03 -18.04
CA GLY A 200 22.28 14.00 -19.30
C GLY A 200 21.41 14.10 -20.57
N VAL A 201 20.18 13.55 -20.58
CA VAL A 201 19.29 13.57 -21.76
C VAL A 201 18.69 14.96 -21.95
N ILE A 202 18.26 15.62 -20.87
CA ILE A 202 17.79 17.02 -20.95
C ILE A 202 18.96 17.93 -21.32
N ALA A 203 20.16 17.73 -20.76
CA ALA A 203 21.35 18.50 -21.09
C ALA A 203 21.80 18.31 -22.56
N HIS A 204 21.69 17.10 -23.10
CA HIS A 204 22.05 16.78 -24.49
C HIS A 204 21.03 17.35 -25.47
N LEU A 205 19.73 17.20 -25.20
CA LEU A 205 18.64 17.79 -26.00
C LEU A 205 18.68 19.33 -25.98
N SER A 206 19.01 19.92 -24.83
CA SER A 206 19.17 21.38 -24.71
C SER A 206 20.46 21.88 -25.36
N GLN A 207 21.54 21.10 -25.41
CA GLN A 207 22.74 21.43 -26.19
C GLN A 207 22.52 21.33 -27.70
N ILE A 208 21.73 20.37 -28.19
CA ILE A 208 21.32 20.27 -29.60
C ILE A 208 20.43 21.47 -29.97
N GLN A 209 19.47 21.84 -29.11
CA GLN A 209 18.65 23.05 -29.30
C GLN A 209 19.50 24.33 -29.31
N LEU A 210 20.45 24.48 -28.38
CA LEU A 210 21.27 25.69 -28.27
C LEU A 210 22.26 25.84 -29.43
N ARG A 211 22.89 24.76 -29.91
CA ARG A 211 23.81 24.82 -31.06
C ARG A 211 23.12 25.27 -32.35
N HIS A 212 21.84 24.92 -32.53
CA HIS A 212 21.08 25.35 -33.72
C HIS A 212 20.41 26.72 -33.57
N ILE A 213 20.08 27.17 -32.36
CA ILE A 213 19.47 28.49 -32.14
C ILE A 213 20.46 29.64 -32.37
N THR A 214 21.76 29.43 -32.19
CA THR A 214 22.78 30.50 -32.30
C THR A 214 23.30 30.78 -33.72
N SER A 215 22.92 29.99 -34.73
CA SER A 215 23.30 30.26 -36.13
C SER A 215 22.06 30.61 -36.95
N ASN A 216 21.88 31.91 -37.25
CA ASN A 216 20.94 32.50 -38.21
C ASN A 216 19.95 31.51 -38.86
N LEU A 217 18.91 31.13 -38.10
CA LEU A 217 17.90 30.19 -38.54
C LEU A 217 17.06 30.82 -39.66
N SER A 218 17.27 30.33 -40.88
CA SER A 218 16.48 30.66 -42.06
C SER A 218 15.00 30.27 -41.84
N ILE A 219 14.13 30.92 -42.61
CA ILE A 219 12.66 30.74 -42.63
C ILE A 219 12.21 29.26 -42.82
N HIS A 220 13.12 28.35 -43.18
CA HIS A 220 12.83 26.94 -43.46
C HIS A 220 12.95 25.96 -42.27
N ILE A 221 13.48 26.38 -41.11
CA ILE A 221 13.68 25.45 -39.96
C ILE A 221 12.56 25.54 -38.90
N LYS A 222 11.74 26.62 -38.92
CA LYS A 222 10.56 26.76 -38.05
C LYS A 222 9.54 25.60 -38.18
N PRO A 223 9.21 25.08 -39.39
CA PRO A 223 8.28 23.97 -39.53
C PRO A 223 8.80 22.67 -38.90
N ILE A 224 10.11 22.43 -38.96
CA ILE A 224 10.77 21.22 -38.47
C ILE A 224 10.77 21.17 -36.94
N LEU A 225 11.06 22.31 -36.29
CA LEU A 225 11.00 22.41 -34.83
C LEU A 225 9.55 22.27 -34.31
N ILE A 226 8.58 22.83 -35.03
CA ILE A 226 7.15 22.71 -34.72
C ILE A 226 6.69 21.25 -34.90
N GLN A 227 7.12 20.55 -35.95
CA GLN A 227 6.78 19.14 -36.21
C GLN A 227 7.43 18.18 -35.20
N SER A 228 8.67 18.42 -34.79
CA SER A 228 9.35 17.65 -33.73
C SER A 228 8.63 17.78 -32.39
N ILE A 229 8.21 18.99 -32.00
CA ILE A 229 7.39 19.23 -30.80
C ILE A 229 6.03 18.54 -30.93
N LEU A 230 5.42 18.52 -32.12
CA LEU A 230 4.16 17.82 -32.38
C LEU A 230 4.29 16.30 -32.20
N ILE A 231 5.36 15.71 -32.74
CA ILE A 231 5.64 14.27 -32.65
C ILE A 231 5.96 13.86 -31.20
N GLN A 232 6.79 14.63 -30.49
CA GLN A 232 7.03 14.42 -29.06
C GLN A 232 5.75 14.54 -28.23
N SER A 233 4.90 15.50 -28.57
CA SER A 233 3.59 15.66 -27.91
C SER A 233 2.69 14.46 -28.18
N ILE A 234 2.63 13.94 -29.41
CA ILE A 234 1.85 12.74 -29.80
C ILE A 234 2.40 11.47 -29.12
N LEU A 235 3.72 11.34 -28.96
CA LEU A 235 4.37 10.21 -28.28
C LEU A 235 4.13 10.21 -26.76
N ILE A 236 4.20 11.39 -26.13
CA ILE A 236 3.76 11.55 -24.74
C ILE A 236 2.26 11.25 -24.64
N GLN A 237 1.46 11.67 -25.62
CA GLN A 237 0.04 11.38 -25.71
C GLN A 237 -0.24 9.88 -25.85
N SER A 238 0.54 9.10 -26.60
CA SER A 238 0.35 7.66 -26.80
C SER A 238 0.73 6.84 -25.57
N VAL A 239 1.79 7.21 -24.85
CA VAL A 239 2.15 6.58 -23.56
C VAL A 239 1.12 6.94 -22.48
N PHE A 240 0.72 8.21 -22.38
CA PHE A 240 -0.34 8.62 -21.45
C PHE A 240 -1.69 7.99 -21.80
N THR A 241 -2.06 7.90 -23.09
CA THR A 241 -3.31 7.25 -23.51
C THR A 241 -3.27 5.75 -23.30
N MET A 242 -2.14 5.07 -23.46
CA MET A 242 -2.00 3.64 -23.17
C MET A 242 -2.12 3.37 -21.66
N SER A 243 -1.43 4.15 -20.82
CA SER A 243 -1.57 4.06 -19.36
C SER A 243 -2.97 4.44 -18.90
N SER A 244 -3.59 5.47 -19.49
CA SER A 244 -4.95 5.90 -19.13
C SER A 244 -6.02 4.96 -19.67
N LEU A 245 -5.85 4.35 -20.86
CA LEU A 245 -6.75 3.33 -21.41
C LEU A 245 -6.66 2.04 -20.59
N ALA A 246 -5.45 1.62 -20.21
CA ALA A 246 -5.26 0.49 -19.30
C ALA A 246 -5.91 0.77 -17.93
N ASN A 247 -5.80 2.00 -17.41
CA ASN A 247 -6.49 2.38 -16.19
C ASN A 247 -8.01 2.45 -16.39
N MET A 248 -8.50 3.00 -17.51
CA MET A 248 -9.93 3.13 -17.83
C MET A 248 -10.61 1.77 -18.04
N TYR A 249 -9.90 0.77 -18.58
CA TYR A 249 -10.35 -0.63 -18.71
C TYR A 249 -10.24 -1.41 -17.39
N ARG A 250 -9.27 -1.08 -16.51
CA ARG A 250 -9.21 -1.64 -15.15
C ARG A 250 -10.34 -1.11 -14.28
N THR A 251 -10.67 0.17 -14.41
CA THR A 251 -11.76 0.83 -13.68
C THR A 251 -13.13 0.63 -14.32
N SER A 252 -13.22 0.01 -15.49
CA SER A 252 -14.52 -0.34 -16.06
C SER A 252 -15.15 -1.43 -15.19
N TRP A 253 -16.32 -1.13 -14.65
CA TRP A 253 -17.18 -2.10 -13.96
C TRP A 253 -17.87 -3.02 -15.00
N SER A 254 -17.07 -3.59 -15.90
CA SER A 254 -17.49 -4.54 -16.92
C SER A 254 -17.02 -5.94 -16.55
N SER A 255 -17.72 -6.96 -17.04
CA SER A 255 -17.29 -8.35 -16.88
C SER A 255 -15.92 -8.56 -17.52
N LYS A 256 -15.10 -9.40 -16.88
CA LYS A 256 -13.78 -9.82 -17.34
C LYS A 256 -13.78 -11.35 -17.48
N PRO A 257 -13.12 -11.91 -18.52
CA PRO A 257 -12.97 -13.36 -18.63
C PRO A 257 -12.22 -13.94 -17.44
N GLU A 258 -12.55 -15.18 -17.05
CA GLU A 258 -11.89 -15.86 -15.92
C GLU A 258 -10.36 -15.95 -16.08
N ALA A 259 -9.88 -16.22 -17.30
CA ALA A 259 -8.45 -16.26 -17.58
C ALA A 259 -7.74 -14.91 -17.31
N GLU A 260 -8.41 -13.79 -17.56
CA GLU A 260 -7.88 -12.45 -17.26
C GLU A 260 -7.83 -12.24 -15.74
N LEU A 261 -8.90 -12.57 -15.03
CA LEU A 261 -8.95 -12.49 -13.57
C LEU A 261 -7.87 -13.36 -12.91
N LYS A 262 -7.65 -14.57 -13.43
CA LYS A 262 -6.61 -15.48 -12.95
C LYS A 262 -5.22 -14.89 -13.14
N ALA A 263 -4.93 -14.34 -14.31
CA ALA A 263 -3.64 -13.70 -14.59
C ALA A 263 -3.39 -12.47 -13.69
N ILE A 264 -4.43 -11.70 -13.37
CA ILE A 264 -4.34 -10.58 -12.42
C ILE A 264 -3.97 -11.11 -11.03
N VAL A 265 -4.70 -12.11 -10.53
CA VAL A 265 -4.45 -12.68 -9.20
C VAL A 265 -3.05 -13.31 -9.12
N GLU A 266 -2.60 -14.03 -10.15
CA GLU A 266 -1.25 -14.60 -10.20
C GLU A 266 -0.15 -13.53 -10.15
N CYS A 267 -0.35 -12.39 -10.84
CA CYS A 267 0.54 -11.24 -10.76
C CYS A 267 0.56 -10.65 -9.34
N ASP A 268 -0.61 -10.37 -8.76
CA ASP A 268 -0.72 -9.80 -7.42
C ASP A 268 -0.10 -10.73 -6.36
N MET A 269 -0.27 -12.04 -6.51
CA MET A 269 0.33 -13.04 -5.63
C MET A 269 1.85 -13.01 -5.64
N ALA A 270 2.49 -12.81 -6.80
CA ALA A 270 3.95 -12.73 -6.91
C ALA A 270 4.50 -11.49 -6.17
N ASP A 271 3.82 -10.35 -6.33
CA ASP A 271 4.17 -9.10 -5.67
C ASP A 271 3.99 -9.22 -4.14
N LEU A 272 2.84 -9.74 -3.71
CA LEU A 272 2.54 -9.99 -2.29
C LEU A 272 3.56 -10.95 -1.67
N GLN A 273 3.95 -12.01 -2.38
CA GLN A 273 4.92 -12.98 -1.88
C GLN A 273 6.31 -12.34 -1.68
N THR A 274 6.73 -11.48 -2.61
CA THR A 274 8.02 -10.78 -2.54
C THR A 274 8.09 -9.88 -1.32
N VAL A 275 7.07 -9.06 -1.09
CA VAL A 275 6.98 -8.16 0.08
C VAL A 275 6.87 -8.97 1.37
N THR A 276 6.03 -10.01 1.38
CA THR A 276 5.84 -10.93 2.54
C THR A 276 7.17 -11.54 3.00
N ASN A 277 8.03 -11.94 2.05
CA ASN A 277 9.32 -12.57 2.36
C ASN A 277 10.31 -11.63 3.07
N HIS A 278 10.15 -10.32 2.92
CA HIS A 278 11.04 -9.31 3.52
C HIS A 278 10.41 -8.57 4.70
N GLN A 279 9.12 -8.77 4.97
CA GLN A 279 8.40 -8.06 6.01
C GLN A 279 8.98 -8.37 7.39
N MET A 280 9.36 -7.31 8.12
CA MET A 280 9.80 -7.41 9.52
C MET A 280 9.51 -6.16 10.37
N GLY A 281 8.95 -5.10 9.76
CA GLY A 281 8.64 -3.85 10.47
C GLY A 281 7.26 -3.75 11.09
N TYR A 282 6.47 -4.82 11.06
CA TYR A 282 5.14 -4.89 11.64
C TYR A 282 4.99 -6.20 12.41
N PRO A 283 4.16 -6.25 13.46
CA PRO A 283 4.12 -7.37 14.39
C PRO A 283 3.29 -8.55 13.88
N TYR A 284 3.51 -8.99 12.64
CA TYR A 284 2.76 -10.06 12.00
C TYR A 284 3.60 -11.33 11.91
N ASN A 285 3.14 -12.42 12.51
CA ASN A 285 3.69 -13.74 12.26
C ASN A 285 3.18 -14.23 10.92
N LEU A 286 4.05 -14.29 9.90
CA LEU A 286 3.70 -14.73 8.54
C LEU A 286 4.06 -16.21 8.28
N ALA A 287 4.56 -16.92 9.31
CA ALA A 287 4.98 -18.32 9.22
C ALA A 287 3.82 -19.27 9.54
N PHE A 288 2.76 -19.18 8.74
CA PHE A 288 1.61 -20.08 8.74
C PHE A 288 1.32 -20.51 7.29
N LYS A 289 1.76 -21.71 6.89
CA LYS A 289 1.43 -22.29 5.58
C LYS A 289 0.73 -23.62 5.81
N ASP A 290 -0.58 -23.57 6.05
CA ASP A 290 -1.37 -24.79 6.23
C ASP A 290 -2.08 -25.15 4.92
N GLN A 291 -1.91 -26.40 4.48
CA GLN A 291 -2.53 -26.94 3.27
C GLN A 291 -4.05 -27.15 3.39
N LEU A 292 -4.62 -26.95 4.58
CA LEU A 292 -6.03 -27.27 4.89
C LEU A 292 -7.01 -26.13 4.58
N TYR A 293 -6.53 -24.89 4.35
CA TYR A 293 -7.38 -23.72 4.17
C TYR A 293 -8.23 -23.70 2.89
N PRO A 294 -7.76 -24.16 1.71
CA PRO A 294 -8.54 -24.08 0.47
C PRO A 294 -9.85 -24.85 0.50
N ALA A 295 -9.92 -25.97 1.24
CA ALA A 295 -11.15 -26.76 1.33
C ALA A 295 -12.28 -26.03 2.08
N LEU A 296 -11.94 -25.04 2.92
CA LEU A 296 -12.96 -24.31 3.68
C LEU A 296 -13.69 -23.26 2.83
N THR A 297 -13.12 -22.82 1.71
CA THR A 297 -13.66 -21.68 0.93
C THR A 297 -14.99 -21.98 0.23
N GLU A 298 -15.43 -23.23 0.22
CA GLU A 298 -16.74 -23.65 -0.31
C GLU A 298 -17.91 -23.35 0.66
N PHE A 299 -17.63 -23.01 1.91
CA PHE A 299 -18.65 -22.80 2.95
C PHE A 299 -18.80 -21.32 3.32
N LEU A 300 -20.04 -20.82 3.43
CA LEU A 300 -20.31 -19.53 4.07
C LEU A 300 -20.42 -19.72 5.59
N ILE A 301 -19.27 -19.80 6.28
CA ILE A 301 -19.28 -20.01 7.73
C ILE A 301 -19.53 -18.68 8.45
N ASN A 302 -20.72 -18.52 9.03
CA ASN A 302 -21.16 -17.28 9.68
C ASN A 302 -21.56 -17.52 11.14
N HIS A 303 -21.01 -16.73 12.06
CA HIS A 303 -21.34 -16.74 13.48
C HIS A 303 -22.26 -15.55 13.78
N LEU A 304 -23.54 -15.84 14.00
CA LEU A 304 -24.57 -14.85 14.34
C LEU A 304 -24.88 -14.90 15.83
N GLY A 305 -24.60 -13.81 16.55
CA GLY A 305 -24.89 -13.67 17.97
C GLY A 305 -23.83 -14.22 18.92
N ASP A 306 -24.25 -14.48 20.15
CA ASP A 306 -23.39 -14.86 21.28
C ASP A 306 -22.74 -16.24 21.10
N PRO A 307 -21.41 -16.36 21.23
CA PRO A 307 -20.72 -17.64 21.09
C PRO A 307 -21.20 -18.75 22.04
N ASN A 308 -21.66 -18.40 23.25
CA ASN A 308 -22.09 -19.36 24.27
C ASN A 308 -23.53 -19.83 24.06
N GLN A 309 -24.36 -19.04 23.37
CA GLN A 309 -25.73 -19.43 23.04
C GLN A 309 -25.83 -20.11 21.67
N GLY A 310 -24.87 -19.81 20.78
CA GLY A 310 -24.92 -20.20 19.38
C GLY A 310 -25.97 -19.39 18.62
N GLY A 311 -26.48 -19.94 17.52
CA GLY A 311 -27.50 -19.31 16.71
C GLY A 311 -28.18 -20.30 15.77
N GLN A 312 -29.28 -19.88 15.13
CA GLN A 312 -30.07 -20.74 14.24
C GLN A 312 -29.37 -21.07 12.91
N TYR A 313 -28.42 -20.25 12.46
CA TYR A 313 -27.69 -20.49 11.21
C TYR A 313 -26.73 -21.68 11.36
N GLY A 314 -27.03 -22.78 10.66
CA GLY A 314 -26.35 -24.07 10.87
C GLY A 314 -24.92 -24.17 10.35
N VAL A 315 -24.50 -23.32 9.41
CA VAL A 315 -23.13 -23.32 8.88
C VAL A 315 -22.27 -22.42 9.76
N ASN A 316 -21.96 -22.90 10.95
CA ASN A 316 -21.15 -22.20 11.95
C ASN A 316 -20.12 -23.16 12.59
N VAL A 317 -19.22 -22.58 13.40
CA VAL A 317 -18.20 -23.31 14.16
C VAL A 317 -18.06 -22.74 15.57
N PHE A 318 -19.19 -22.37 16.22
CA PHE A 318 -19.18 -21.76 17.56
C PHE A 318 -18.41 -22.58 18.59
N GLN A 319 -18.46 -23.90 18.52
CA GLN A 319 -17.70 -24.77 19.41
C GLN A 319 -16.18 -24.49 19.34
N LYS A 320 -15.66 -24.19 18.14
CA LYS A 320 -14.25 -23.83 17.95
C LYS A 320 -13.93 -22.45 18.48
N GLU A 321 -14.87 -21.50 18.37
CA GLU A 321 -14.74 -20.19 19.00
C GLU A 321 -14.64 -20.31 20.52
N LEU A 322 -15.51 -21.13 21.13
CA LEU A 322 -15.47 -21.39 22.57
C LEU A 322 -14.15 -22.05 23.01
N GLU A 323 -13.63 -23.00 22.23
CA GLU A 323 -12.32 -23.61 22.50
C GLU A 323 -11.19 -22.58 22.44
N VAL A 324 -11.19 -21.67 21.46
CA VAL A 324 -10.21 -20.56 21.37
C VAL A 324 -10.33 -19.64 22.59
N VAL A 325 -11.54 -19.19 22.92
CA VAL A 325 -11.78 -18.30 24.07
C VAL A 325 -11.35 -18.97 25.37
N GLU A 326 -11.57 -20.27 25.52
CA GLU A 326 -11.18 -21.03 26.70
C GLU A 326 -9.66 -21.14 26.87
N ILE A 327 -8.90 -21.26 25.78
CA ILE A 327 -7.43 -21.18 25.81
C ILE A 327 -6.99 -19.84 26.40
N PHE A 328 -7.57 -18.74 25.95
CA PHE A 328 -7.22 -17.40 26.46
C PHE A 328 -7.69 -17.15 27.89
N LYS A 329 -8.86 -17.66 28.28
CA LYS A 329 -9.30 -17.63 29.69
C LYS A 329 -8.27 -18.29 30.60
N LYS A 330 -7.77 -19.48 30.23
CA LYS A 330 -6.73 -20.19 30.99
C LYS A 330 -5.39 -19.45 30.97
N LEU A 331 -4.96 -18.99 29.79
CA LEU A 331 -3.72 -18.24 29.62
C LEU A 331 -3.66 -17.00 30.54
N TRP A 332 -4.80 -16.35 30.74
CA TRP A 332 -4.93 -15.15 31.57
C TRP A 332 -5.40 -15.43 33.01
N GLY A 333 -5.32 -16.69 33.45
CA GLY A 333 -5.57 -17.11 34.82
C GLY A 333 -7.03 -16.99 35.25
N GLY A 334 -7.96 -17.14 34.30
CA GLY A 334 -9.39 -17.09 34.53
C GLY A 334 -9.90 -18.17 35.49
N GLU A 335 -9.23 -19.34 35.58
CA GLU A 335 -9.60 -20.37 36.56
C GLU A 335 -9.37 -19.96 38.02
N ARG A 336 -8.63 -18.87 38.26
CA ARG A 336 -8.36 -18.33 39.61
C ARG A 336 -9.47 -17.39 40.09
N LEU A 337 -10.43 -17.06 39.23
CA LEU A 337 -11.53 -16.16 39.56
C LEU A 337 -12.73 -16.91 40.13
N ASN A 338 -13.40 -16.28 41.09
CA ASN A 338 -14.73 -16.68 41.53
C ASN A 338 -15.84 -16.01 40.69
N GLU A 339 -15.50 -15.47 39.53
CA GLU A 339 -16.39 -14.70 38.65
C GLU A 339 -16.43 -15.33 37.26
N ALA A 340 -17.60 -15.32 36.63
CA ALA A 340 -17.76 -15.85 35.28
C ALA A 340 -17.07 -14.95 34.24
N LEU A 341 -16.32 -15.55 33.32
CA LEU A 341 -15.72 -14.88 32.16
C LEU A 341 -16.53 -15.13 30.89
N TRP A 342 -16.60 -14.11 30.05
CA TRP A 342 -17.17 -14.14 28.71
C TRP A 342 -16.13 -13.67 27.69
N GLY A 343 -16.17 -14.18 26.46
CA GLY A 343 -15.28 -13.73 25.40
C GLY A 343 -15.73 -14.21 24.04
N TYR A 344 -15.12 -13.65 23.00
CA TYR A 344 -15.39 -13.97 21.61
C TYR A 344 -14.19 -13.67 20.71
N VAL A 345 -14.21 -14.21 19.50
CA VAL A 345 -13.24 -13.92 18.44
C VAL A 345 -13.75 -12.77 17.57
N SER A 346 -12.94 -11.73 17.48
CA SER A 346 -13.23 -10.48 16.77
C SER A 346 -12.41 -10.34 15.49
N SER A 347 -12.62 -9.25 14.75
CA SER A 347 -11.81 -8.88 13.58
C SER A 347 -10.41 -8.33 13.92
N GLY A 348 -10.09 -8.10 15.21
CA GLY A 348 -8.78 -7.62 15.62
C GLY A 348 -8.79 -6.74 16.87
N GLY A 349 -7.61 -6.25 17.27
CA GLY A 349 -7.45 -5.42 18.47
C GLY A 349 -8.29 -4.14 18.49
N THR A 350 -8.57 -3.53 17.33
CA THR A 350 -9.43 -2.33 17.28
C THR A 350 -10.86 -2.64 17.73
N GLU A 351 -11.45 -3.72 17.21
CA GLU A 351 -12.79 -4.15 17.63
C GLU A 351 -12.81 -4.51 19.12
N ASN A 352 -11.78 -5.21 19.60
CA ASN A 352 -11.67 -5.58 21.02
C ASN A 352 -11.68 -4.35 21.94
N ASN A 353 -10.84 -3.35 21.64
CA ASN A 353 -10.75 -2.14 22.46
C ASN A 353 -12.04 -1.32 22.41
N ILE A 354 -12.66 -1.22 21.23
CA ILE A 354 -13.96 -0.54 21.07
C ILE A 354 -15.02 -1.25 21.91
N TRP A 355 -15.10 -2.58 21.88
CA TRP A 355 -16.09 -3.33 22.64
C TRP A 355 -15.85 -3.26 24.16
N ALA A 356 -14.58 -3.30 24.58
CA ALA A 356 -14.20 -3.11 25.98
C ALA A 356 -14.62 -1.73 26.50
N VAL A 357 -14.32 -0.65 25.75
CA VAL A 357 -14.75 0.70 26.11
C VAL A 357 -16.28 0.82 26.06
N HIS A 358 -16.94 0.27 25.04
CA HIS A 358 -18.40 0.31 24.90
C HIS A 358 -19.11 -0.28 26.13
N THR A 359 -18.74 -1.51 26.50
CA THR A 359 -19.32 -2.21 27.66
C THR A 359 -19.01 -1.48 28.97
N ALA A 360 -17.78 -0.97 29.12
CA ALA A 360 -17.39 -0.15 30.26
C ALA A 360 -18.24 1.13 30.39
N VAL A 361 -18.44 1.87 29.30
CA VAL A 361 -19.27 3.09 29.27
C VAL A 361 -20.70 2.78 29.68
N LYS A 362 -21.30 1.76 29.07
CA LYS A 362 -22.67 1.35 29.38
C LYS A 362 -22.82 0.94 30.85
N GLY A 363 -21.88 0.16 31.37
CA GLY A 363 -21.86 -0.27 32.77
C GLY A 363 -21.68 0.88 33.74
N LEU A 364 -20.76 1.82 33.48
CA LEU A 364 -20.46 2.93 34.39
C LEU A 364 -21.57 3.98 34.39
N ILE A 365 -22.07 4.39 33.22
CA ILE A 365 -23.19 5.36 33.13
C ILE A 365 -24.42 4.83 33.88
N GLY A 366 -24.74 3.53 33.72
CA GLY A 366 -25.87 2.90 34.42
C GLY A 366 -25.72 2.88 35.94
N LYS A 367 -24.50 2.75 36.47
CA LYS A 367 -24.20 2.75 37.91
C LYS A 367 -24.11 4.15 38.52
N HIS A 368 -23.88 5.18 37.69
CA HIS A 368 -23.52 6.53 38.15
C HIS A 368 -24.53 7.61 37.75
N GLU A 369 -25.82 7.25 37.67
CA GLU A 369 -26.93 8.18 37.41
C GLU A 369 -26.71 9.04 36.15
N GLY A 370 -26.10 8.47 35.12
CA GLY A 370 -25.86 9.17 33.86
C GLY A 370 -24.53 9.94 33.78
N ARG A 371 -23.70 9.96 34.84
CA ARG A 371 -22.39 10.62 34.79
C ARG A 371 -21.46 9.93 33.77
N GLU A 372 -20.94 10.72 32.85
CA GLU A 372 -20.04 10.24 31.79
C GLU A 372 -18.66 9.86 32.36
N PRO A 373 -18.14 8.66 32.02
CA PRO A 373 -16.78 8.30 32.37
C PRO A 373 -15.76 9.01 31.48
N VAL A 374 -14.51 9.06 31.94
CA VAL A 374 -13.36 9.47 31.13
C VAL A 374 -12.47 8.26 30.81
N VAL A 375 -12.02 8.16 29.56
CA VAL A 375 -10.99 7.19 29.17
C VAL A 375 -9.61 7.76 29.47
N LEU A 376 -8.82 7.02 30.23
CA LEU A 376 -7.42 7.30 30.49
C LEU A 376 -6.58 6.23 29.78
N CYS A 377 -5.58 6.63 28.99
CA CYS A 377 -4.61 5.71 28.41
C CYS A 377 -3.28 6.43 28.15
N SER A 378 -2.20 5.69 27.98
CA SER A 378 -0.90 6.26 27.59
C SER A 378 -0.99 7.05 26.27
N GLU A 379 -0.13 8.05 26.08
CA GLU A 379 0.12 8.70 24.79
C GLU A 379 0.64 7.72 23.73
N GLU A 380 1.26 6.63 24.17
CA GLU A 380 1.68 5.48 23.34
C GLU A 380 0.55 4.44 23.16
N GLY A 381 -0.62 4.67 23.76
CA GLY A 381 -1.79 3.83 23.63
C GLY A 381 -2.32 3.83 22.20
N HIS A 382 -2.74 2.65 21.71
CA HIS A 382 -3.17 2.48 20.33
C HIS A 382 -4.34 3.43 19.99
N TYR A 383 -4.33 3.97 18.77
CA TYR A 383 -5.32 4.97 18.31
C TYR A 383 -6.78 4.47 18.34
N SER A 384 -7.00 3.16 18.54
CA SER A 384 -8.34 2.59 18.71
C SER A 384 -9.03 3.08 20.00
N PHE A 385 -8.29 3.51 21.03
CA PHE A 385 -8.89 4.15 22.20
C PHE A 385 -9.48 5.52 21.85
N ASP A 386 -8.76 6.35 21.08
CA ASP A 386 -9.25 7.64 20.57
C ASP A 386 -10.51 7.44 19.73
N LYS A 387 -10.48 6.46 18.83
CA LYS A 387 -11.64 6.07 18.02
C LYS A 387 -12.83 5.61 18.88
N ALA A 388 -12.58 4.78 19.90
CA ALA A 388 -13.64 4.30 20.79
C ALA A 388 -14.28 5.46 21.58
N ALA A 389 -13.46 6.35 22.15
CA ALA A 389 -13.95 7.50 22.89
C ALA A 389 -14.77 8.45 22.01
N ASP A 390 -14.30 8.73 20.79
CA ASP A 390 -15.02 9.53 19.79
C ASP A 390 -16.38 8.90 19.41
N MET A 391 -16.39 7.61 19.07
CA MET A 391 -17.61 6.88 18.73
C MET A 391 -18.65 6.90 19.86
N MET A 392 -18.20 6.83 21.12
CA MET A 392 -19.07 6.86 22.30
C MET A 392 -19.34 8.28 22.83
N ARG A 393 -18.76 9.31 22.20
CA ARG A 393 -18.87 10.73 22.57
C ARG A 393 -18.45 11.02 24.02
N ILE A 394 -17.42 10.34 24.50
CA ILE A 394 -16.83 10.59 25.82
C ILE A 394 -15.43 11.15 25.70
N LYS A 395 -14.94 11.74 26.79
CA LYS A 395 -13.59 12.32 26.82
C LYS A 395 -12.53 11.23 26.95
N LEU A 396 -11.42 11.42 26.25
CA LEU A 396 -10.18 10.69 26.44
C LEU A 396 -9.08 11.64 26.90
N PHE A 397 -8.30 11.22 27.88
CA PHE A 397 -7.13 11.93 28.37
C PHE A 397 -5.88 11.06 28.21
N LYS A 398 -4.90 11.55 27.42
CA LYS A 398 -3.63 10.87 27.20
C LYS A 398 -2.67 11.14 28.35
N ILE A 399 -2.07 10.08 28.87
CA ILE A 399 -1.12 10.12 29.99
C ILE A 399 0.28 9.97 29.43
N ARG A 400 1.20 10.81 29.90
CA ARG A 400 2.60 10.81 29.45
C ARG A 400 3.22 9.41 29.60
N ALA A 401 4.01 9.00 28.62
CA ALA A 401 4.77 7.76 28.65
C ALA A 401 6.21 8.00 29.14
N ASN A 402 6.84 6.92 29.59
CA ASN A 402 8.27 6.82 29.84
C ASN A 402 9.01 6.59 28.50
N ARG A 403 10.35 6.65 28.52
CA ARG A 403 11.18 6.43 27.32
C ARG A 403 10.94 5.04 26.70
N ASP A 404 10.70 4.04 27.53
CA ASP A 404 10.42 2.65 27.14
C ASP A 404 9.02 2.45 26.53
N GLY A 405 8.18 3.47 26.54
CA GLY A 405 6.79 3.43 26.05
C GLY A 405 5.76 3.08 27.13
N SER A 406 6.17 2.65 28.32
CA SER A 406 5.26 2.37 29.43
C SER A 406 4.61 3.65 29.96
N ILE A 407 3.40 3.56 30.50
CA ILE A 407 2.70 4.67 31.12
C ILE A 407 3.46 5.22 32.33
N ASN A 408 3.59 6.54 32.42
CA ASN A 408 4.23 7.15 33.59
C ASN A 408 3.26 7.16 34.78
N ILE A 409 3.55 6.35 35.81
CA ILE A 409 2.71 6.21 37.02
C ILE A 409 2.52 7.54 37.77
N GLY A 410 3.53 8.42 37.77
CA GLY A 410 3.41 9.77 38.35
C GLY A 410 2.41 10.65 37.59
N ALA A 411 2.45 10.63 36.26
CA ALA A 411 1.48 11.32 35.42
C ALA A 411 0.07 10.74 35.56
N LEU A 412 -0.05 9.41 35.67
CA LEU A 412 -1.32 8.73 35.96
C LEU A 412 -1.90 9.20 37.31
N ARG A 413 -1.07 9.36 38.35
CA ARG A 413 -1.51 9.88 39.66
C ARG A 413 -2.15 11.26 39.52
N ASN A 414 -1.51 12.16 38.77
CA ASN A 414 -2.05 13.49 38.51
C ASN A 414 -3.37 13.43 37.73
N ALA A 415 -3.46 12.60 36.69
CA ALA A 415 -4.69 12.42 35.92
C ALA A 415 -5.85 11.91 36.80
N LEU A 416 -5.58 10.93 37.67
CA LEU A 416 -6.58 10.40 38.60
C LEU A 416 -7.07 11.46 39.60
N GLN A 417 -6.20 12.37 40.04
CA GLN A 417 -6.60 13.49 40.91
C GLN A 417 -7.47 14.51 40.17
N VAL A 418 -7.11 14.86 38.93
CA VAL A 418 -7.90 15.76 38.07
C VAL A 418 -9.29 15.18 37.81
N HIS A 419 -9.39 13.86 37.64
CA HIS A 419 -10.64 13.15 37.32
C HIS A 419 -11.25 12.42 38.53
N ARG A 420 -11.02 12.91 39.76
CA ARG A 420 -11.47 12.23 40.99
C ARG A 420 -12.99 12.06 41.10
N ASP A 421 -13.76 12.99 40.54
CA ASP A 421 -15.22 13.10 40.73
C ASP A 421 -16.04 12.39 39.64
N VAL A 422 -15.38 11.76 38.66
CA VAL A 422 -16.00 11.03 37.55
C VAL A 422 -15.53 9.57 37.50
N PRO A 423 -16.34 8.62 37.00
CA PRO A 423 -15.87 7.26 36.76
C PRO A 423 -14.77 7.22 35.70
N ILE A 424 -13.90 6.21 35.77
CA ILE A 424 -12.75 6.11 34.86
C ILE A 424 -12.74 4.78 34.10
N ILE A 425 -12.25 4.82 32.86
CA ILE A 425 -11.91 3.64 32.07
C ILE A 425 -10.41 3.74 31.81
N LEU A 426 -9.60 2.87 32.42
CA LEU A 426 -8.16 2.86 32.22
C LEU A 426 -7.77 1.79 31.21
N GLY A 427 -7.23 2.21 30.08
CA GLY A 427 -6.56 1.36 29.10
C GLY A 427 -5.07 1.24 29.43
N LEU A 428 -4.62 0.02 29.71
CA LEU A 428 -3.22 -0.33 29.95
C LEU A 428 -2.68 -1.16 28.79
N MET A 429 -1.45 -0.90 28.39
CA MET A 429 -0.81 -1.53 27.24
C MET A 429 0.10 -2.67 27.71
N SER A 430 -0.20 -3.88 27.24
CA SER A 430 0.72 -5.03 27.31
C SER A 430 1.44 -5.14 25.96
N GLY A 431 2.37 -4.21 25.75
CA GLY A 431 3.11 -4.03 24.50
C GLY A 431 2.53 -2.91 23.64
N THR A 432 3.07 -1.70 23.77
CA THR A 432 2.73 -0.56 22.90
C THR A 432 3.12 -0.82 21.44
N THR A 433 2.45 -0.18 20.49
CA THR A 433 2.59 -0.48 19.05
C THR A 433 4.01 -0.32 18.52
N VAL A 434 4.72 0.73 18.93
CA VAL A 434 6.05 1.05 18.37
C VAL A 434 7.17 0.53 19.25
N LYS A 435 7.12 0.79 20.56
CA LYS A 435 8.21 0.46 21.48
C LYS A 435 8.08 -0.90 22.15
N GLU A 436 6.93 -1.57 22.01
CA GLU A 436 6.56 -2.73 22.82
C GLU A 436 6.78 -2.49 24.33
N GLY A 437 6.47 -1.27 24.81
CA GLY A 437 6.47 -0.94 26.22
C GLY A 437 5.33 -1.64 26.95
N HIS A 438 5.59 -2.13 28.16
CA HIS A 438 4.59 -2.77 29.01
C HIS A 438 4.28 -1.86 30.19
N ASP A 439 3.00 -1.54 30.36
CA ASP A 439 2.55 -0.79 31.51
C ASP A 439 2.67 -1.63 32.79
N ASP A 440 3.05 -0.98 33.89
CA ASP A 440 3.02 -1.62 35.21
C ASP A 440 1.57 -1.72 35.70
N ILE A 441 0.95 -2.87 35.42
CA ILE A 441 -0.45 -3.17 35.75
C ILE A 441 -0.64 -3.13 37.28
N ALA A 442 0.27 -3.74 38.02
CA ALA A 442 0.18 -3.80 39.48
C ALA A 442 0.25 -2.40 40.11
N ALA A 443 1.19 -1.56 39.69
CA ALA A 443 1.35 -0.20 40.18
C ALA A 443 0.16 0.70 39.80
N ALA A 444 -0.37 0.58 38.59
CA ALA A 444 -1.55 1.32 38.16
C ALA A 444 -2.79 0.99 39.02
N LEU A 445 -3.04 -0.29 39.29
CA LEU A 445 -4.18 -0.69 40.13
C LEU A 445 -3.97 -0.34 41.60
N GLN A 446 -2.75 -0.48 42.11
CA GLN A 446 -2.40 -0.04 43.46
C GLN A 446 -2.64 1.47 43.63
N LEU A 447 -2.22 2.26 42.64
CA LEU A 447 -2.44 3.70 42.62
C LEU A 447 -3.93 4.06 42.61
N ILE A 448 -4.78 3.37 41.84
CA ILE A 448 -6.23 3.60 41.88
C ILE A 448 -6.77 3.30 43.28
N LYS A 449 -6.36 2.20 43.92
CA LYS A 449 -6.77 1.87 45.29
C LYS A 449 -6.37 2.94 46.30
N GLU A 450 -5.16 3.50 46.18
CA GLU A 450 -4.68 4.61 47.02
C GLU A 450 -5.54 5.88 46.91
N THR A 451 -6.24 6.11 45.79
CA THR A 451 -7.16 7.25 45.66
C THR A 451 -8.44 7.10 46.48
N GLY A 452 -8.70 5.92 47.06
CA GLY A 452 -9.95 5.61 47.76
C GLY A 452 -11.15 5.39 46.84
N ARG A 453 -10.93 5.34 45.52
CA ARG A 453 -11.97 5.12 44.52
C ARG A 453 -12.62 3.74 44.69
N PRO A 454 -13.95 3.64 44.84
CA PRO A 454 -14.66 2.37 44.88
C PRO A 454 -14.45 1.53 43.61
N ARG A 455 -14.42 0.20 43.72
CA ARG A 455 -14.20 -0.70 42.58
C ARG A 455 -15.21 -0.53 41.45
N GLN A 456 -16.45 -0.17 41.79
CA GLN A 456 -17.53 0.08 40.83
C GLN A 456 -17.38 1.37 40.02
N ASP A 457 -16.40 2.22 40.35
CA ASP A 457 -16.19 3.54 39.75
C ASP A 457 -15.06 3.52 38.71
N PHE A 458 -14.47 2.35 38.46
CA PHE A 458 -13.47 2.19 37.43
C PHE A 458 -13.58 0.87 36.68
N TYR A 459 -13.13 0.91 35.43
CA TYR A 459 -12.96 -0.24 34.56
C TYR A 459 -11.51 -0.29 34.07
N ILE A 460 -10.86 -1.46 34.11
CA ILE A 460 -9.51 -1.66 33.58
C ILE A 460 -9.53 -2.58 32.36
N HIS A 461 -9.10 -2.06 31.22
CA HIS A 461 -8.82 -2.84 30.03
C HIS A 461 -7.32 -3.01 29.84
N VAL A 462 -6.85 -4.23 29.62
CA VAL A 462 -5.48 -4.49 29.14
C VAL A 462 -5.52 -4.75 27.63
N ASP A 463 -5.03 -3.79 26.85
CA ASP A 463 -4.76 -3.98 25.43
C ASP A 463 -3.43 -4.72 25.28
N GLY A 464 -3.54 -6.02 25.02
CA GLY A 464 -2.42 -6.91 24.81
C GLY A 464 -2.35 -7.43 23.39
N ALA A 465 -2.72 -6.60 22.41
CA ALA A 465 -2.83 -7.00 21.00
C ALA A 465 -1.63 -7.84 20.52
N LEU A 466 -0.41 -7.49 20.92
CA LEU A 466 0.79 -8.29 20.67
C LEU A 466 1.15 -9.20 21.86
N SER A 467 1.57 -8.61 22.98
CA SER A 467 2.35 -9.36 23.97
C SER A 467 1.51 -10.21 24.92
N ALA A 468 0.20 -9.95 25.10
CA ALA A 468 -0.63 -10.78 25.97
C ALA A 468 -0.91 -12.20 25.43
N ALA A 469 -0.59 -12.46 24.16
CA ALA A 469 -0.64 -13.80 23.59
C ALA A 469 0.51 -14.70 24.06
N PHE A 470 1.62 -14.14 24.57
CA PHE A 470 2.81 -14.92 24.93
C PHE A 470 3.46 -14.56 26.26
N LEU A 471 3.27 -13.34 26.79
CA LEU A 471 3.88 -12.93 28.06
C LEU A 471 3.55 -13.88 29.23
N PRO A 472 2.32 -14.40 29.39
CA PRO A 472 2.03 -15.36 30.46
C PRO A 472 2.72 -16.72 30.31
N LEU A 473 3.23 -17.04 29.12
CA LEU A 473 3.96 -18.29 28.85
C LEU A 473 5.47 -18.16 29.11
N VAL A 474 6.00 -16.95 29.21
CA VAL A 474 7.42 -16.70 29.47
C VAL A 474 7.61 -16.21 30.91
N ASN A 475 8.86 -16.22 31.39
CA ASN A 475 9.19 -15.71 32.73
C ASN A 475 9.19 -14.16 32.74
N ALA A 476 8.01 -13.56 32.54
CA ALA A 476 7.80 -12.12 32.59
C ALA A 476 7.62 -11.63 34.04
N PRO A 477 8.12 -10.43 34.39
CA PRO A 477 7.87 -9.82 35.69
C PRO A 477 6.37 -9.76 36.04
N ALA A 478 6.04 -10.10 37.28
CA ALA A 478 4.64 -10.23 37.72
C ALA A 478 3.83 -8.93 37.62
N ASN A 479 4.49 -7.77 37.64
CA ASN A 479 3.84 -6.47 37.55
C ASN A 479 3.37 -6.11 36.13
N ILE A 480 4.00 -6.69 35.09
CA ILE A 480 3.65 -6.47 33.67
C ILE A 480 2.93 -7.66 33.02
N ASN A 481 2.95 -8.83 33.67
CA ASN A 481 2.36 -10.06 33.14
C ASN A 481 0.82 -9.94 33.11
N PRO A 482 0.17 -9.94 31.94
CA PRO A 482 -1.26 -9.69 31.85
C PRO A 482 -2.09 -10.88 32.35
N GLY A 483 -3.00 -10.61 33.27
CA GLY A 483 -3.93 -11.62 33.75
C GLY A 483 -4.95 -11.11 34.74
N PHE A 484 -6.04 -11.85 34.89
CA PHE A 484 -7.17 -11.44 35.73
C PHE A 484 -6.84 -11.42 37.23
N TRP A 485 -5.74 -12.05 37.65
CA TRP A 485 -5.24 -12.00 39.03
C TRP A 485 -4.88 -10.59 39.50
N HIS A 486 -4.74 -9.62 38.60
CA HIS A 486 -4.55 -8.22 38.95
C HIS A 486 -5.85 -7.53 39.45
N ASP A 487 -7.03 -8.12 39.25
CA ASP A 487 -8.36 -7.47 39.34
C ASP A 487 -8.68 -6.49 38.19
N ILE A 488 -8.33 -6.89 36.98
CA ILE A 488 -8.70 -6.20 35.73
C ILE A 488 -10.04 -6.71 35.18
N ASP A 489 -10.67 -5.92 34.30
CA ASP A 489 -12.02 -6.18 33.81
C ASP A 489 -12.06 -6.90 32.46
N SER A 490 -11.07 -6.63 31.60
CA SER A 490 -10.92 -7.30 30.31
C SER A 490 -9.49 -7.27 29.78
N ILE A 491 -9.19 -8.24 28.92
CA ILE A 491 -7.91 -8.39 28.23
C ILE A 491 -8.19 -8.73 26.77
N SER A 492 -7.39 -8.16 25.87
CA SER A 492 -7.46 -8.48 24.44
C SER A 492 -6.11 -8.92 23.87
N ALA A 493 -6.17 -9.73 22.80
CA ALA A 493 -5.02 -10.07 21.97
C ALA A 493 -5.43 -10.11 20.48
N SER A 494 -4.47 -9.94 19.58
CA SER A 494 -4.68 -10.10 18.13
C SER A 494 -4.13 -11.44 17.66
N GLY A 495 -4.96 -12.27 17.04
CA GLY A 495 -4.55 -13.59 16.53
C GLY A 495 -3.63 -13.47 15.30
N HIS A 496 -3.84 -12.49 14.45
CA HIS A 496 -3.00 -12.22 13.27
C HIS A 496 -1.62 -11.60 13.59
N LYS A 497 -1.35 -11.31 14.88
CA LYS A 497 -0.03 -10.83 15.32
C LYS A 497 0.88 -12.01 15.67
N PHE A 498 1.15 -12.24 16.95
CA PHE A 498 2.12 -13.27 17.37
C PHE A 498 1.73 -14.70 16.97
N ILE A 499 0.43 -15.04 17.02
CA ILE A 499 -0.05 -16.40 16.74
C ILE A 499 0.05 -16.72 15.24
N GLY A 500 -0.28 -15.74 14.40
CA GLY A 500 -0.25 -15.83 12.94
C GLY A 500 -1.57 -16.33 12.37
N CYS A 501 -2.22 -15.52 11.54
CA CYS A 501 -3.47 -15.85 10.88
C CYS A 501 -3.54 -15.11 9.53
N PRO A 502 -4.01 -15.75 8.44
CA PRO A 502 -4.10 -15.12 7.10
C PRO A 502 -5.11 -13.96 7.04
N VAL A 503 -5.97 -13.83 8.04
CA VAL A 503 -7.03 -12.82 8.10
C VAL A 503 -6.94 -12.09 9.44
N PRO A 504 -7.08 -10.75 9.47
CA PRO A 504 -7.14 -10.00 10.72
C PRO A 504 -8.17 -10.56 11.69
N CYS A 505 -7.71 -10.82 12.90
CA CYS A 505 -8.51 -11.39 13.97
C CYS A 505 -8.00 -11.03 15.37
N GLY A 506 -8.85 -11.16 16.37
CA GLY A 506 -8.50 -10.97 17.77
C GLY A 506 -9.36 -11.79 18.71
N VAL A 507 -8.99 -11.80 19.98
CA VAL A 507 -9.76 -12.40 21.07
C VAL A 507 -9.92 -11.37 22.17
N LEU A 508 -11.14 -11.21 22.66
CA LEU A 508 -11.45 -10.43 23.84
C LEU A 508 -12.01 -11.37 24.90
N VAL A 509 -11.47 -11.27 26.12
CA VAL A 509 -12.05 -11.91 27.30
C VAL A 509 -12.32 -10.82 28.33
N MET A 510 -13.47 -10.88 28.98
CA MET A 510 -13.89 -9.95 30.01
C MET A 510 -14.71 -10.64 31.10
N LYS A 511 -14.83 -10.00 32.25
CA LYS A 511 -15.82 -10.40 33.26
C LYS A 511 -17.22 -10.33 32.66
N LYS A 512 -17.97 -11.44 32.73
CA LYS A 512 -19.27 -11.60 32.06
C LYS A 512 -20.26 -10.49 32.43
N MET A 513 -20.22 -10.04 33.68
CA MET A 513 -21.08 -8.96 34.18
C MET A 513 -21.01 -7.67 33.36
N HIS A 514 -19.90 -7.37 32.68
CA HIS A 514 -19.77 -6.18 31.85
C HIS A 514 -20.47 -6.33 30.50
N ASN A 515 -20.44 -7.54 29.94
CA ASN A 515 -21.11 -7.84 28.68
C ASN A 515 -22.63 -7.99 28.86
N ASP A 516 -23.07 -8.48 30.02
CA ASP A 516 -24.49 -8.63 30.34
C ASP A 516 -25.25 -7.29 30.35
N VAL A 517 -24.55 -6.17 30.57
CA VAL A 517 -25.15 -4.82 30.54
C VAL A 517 -25.62 -4.44 29.13
N VAL A 518 -24.99 -4.96 28.08
CA VAL A 518 -25.31 -4.62 26.68
C VAL A 518 -26.11 -5.71 25.97
N ALA A 519 -26.21 -6.90 26.57
CA ALA A 519 -26.89 -8.05 25.99
C ALA A 519 -28.36 -7.77 25.71
N LYS A 520 -28.78 -7.99 24.46
CA LYS A 520 -30.18 -7.91 24.03
C LYS A 520 -30.58 -9.17 23.29
N SER A 521 -31.73 -9.74 23.64
CA SER A 521 -32.28 -10.87 22.91
C SER A 521 -32.72 -10.44 21.51
N VAL A 522 -32.28 -11.18 20.49
CA VAL A 522 -32.67 -10.95 19.09
C VAL A 522 -33.35 -12.21 18.56
N GLU A 523 -34.66 -12.12 18.33
CA GLU A 523 -35.52 -13.26 18.04
C GLU A 523 -35.11 -14.02 16.76
N TYR A 524 -34.81 -13.30 15.68
CA TYR A 524 -34.56 -13.93 14.37
C TYR A 524 -33.22 -14.67 14.27
N ILE A 525 -32.24 -14.35 15.13
CA ILE A 525 -30.99 -15.13 15.24
C ILE A 525 -31.07 -16.20 16.34
N LYS A 526 -32.11 -16.16 17.19
CA LYS A 526 -32.30 -17.00 18.38
C LYS A 526 -31.10 -16.96 19.33
N SER A 527 -30.55 -15.78 19.52
CA SER A 527 -29.35 -15.52 20.32
C SER A 527 -29.38 -14.11 20.86
N ASN A 528 -28.50 -13.81 21.81
CA ASN A 528 -28.28 -12.44 22.26
C ASN A 528 -27.30 -11.73 21.32
N ASP A 529 -27.56 -10.44 21.08
CA ASP A 529 -26.60 -9.50 20.53
C ASP A 529 -25.65 -9.04 21.64
N THR A 530 -24.43 -9.59 21.61
CA THR A 530 -23.41 -9.42 22.64
C THR A 530 -22.02 -9.16 22.05
N THR A 531 -21.94 -8.83 20.76
CA THR A 531 -20.68 -8.60 20.03
C THR A 531 -20.79 -7.34 19.19
N LEU A 532 -19.66 -6.71 18.84
CA LEU A 532 -19.71 -5.49 18.02
C LEU A 532 -20.29 -5.76 16.62
N ALA A 533 -19.85 -6.85 15.99
CA ALA A 533 -20.33 -7.27 14.68
C ALA A 533 -21.51 -8.23 14.81
N GLY A 534 -22.52 -8.07 13.93
CA GLY A 534 -23.67 -8.97 13.85
C GLY A 534 -23.34 -10.30 13.13
N SER A 535 -22.85 -10.22 11.89
CA SER A 535 -22.25 -11.36 11.19
C SER A 535 -20.75 -11.40 11.46
N ARG A 536 -20.27 -12.54 11.98
CA ARG A 536 -18.86 -12.74 12.31
C ARG A 536 -18.28 -13.90 11.50
N SER A 537 -17.04 -13.75 11.09
CA SER A 537 -16.37 -14.71 10.21
C SER A 537 -15.99 -15.99 10.97
N GLY A 538 -16.65 -17.11 10.65
CA GLY A 538 -16.26 -18.41 11.19
C GLY A 538 -14.95 -18.94 10.61
N PHE A 539 -14.50 -18.43 9.46
CA PHE A 539 -13.18 -18.75 8.90
C PHE A 539 -12.05 -18.31 9.81
N VAL A 540 -12.14 -17.08 10.31
CA VAL A 540 -11.17 -16.49 11.23
C VAL A 540 -11.04 -17.35 12.49
N VAL A 541 -12.17 -17.79 13.05
CA VAL A 541 -12.21 -18.70 14.20
C VAL A 541 -11.49 -20.00 13.87
N TYR A 542 -11.79 -20.59 12.71
CA TYR A 542 -11.21 -21.87 12.33
C TYR A 542 -9.69 -21.79 12.12
N PHE A 543 -9.20 -20.74 11.45
CA PHE A 543 -7.77 -20.54 11.24
C PHE A 543 -7.03 -20.31 12.55
N LEU A 544 -7.57 -19.47 13.41
CA LEU A 544 -6.98 -19.22 14.73
C LEU A 544 -6.99 -20.49 15.59
N TRP A 545 -8.07 -21.27 15.55
CA TRP A 545 -8.19 -22.55 16.23
C TRP A 545 -7.14 -23.55 15.74
N LEU A 546 -7.03 -23.75 14.43
CA LEU A 546 -6.01 -24.64 13.84
C LEU A 546 -4.61 -24.25 14.31
N ARG A 547 -4.31 -22.94 14.28
CA ARG A 547 -3.00 -22.44 14.66
C ARG A 547 -2.69 -22.67 16.13
N LEU A 548 -3.61 -22.38 17.03
CA LEU A 548 -3.44 -22.58 18.47
C LEU A 548 -3.25 -24.06 18.82
N PHE A 549 -4.02 -24.95 18.20
CA PHE A 549 -3.91 -26.39 18.45
C PHE A 549 -2.68 -27.03 17.79
N ALA A 550 -2.21 -26.50 16.66
CA ALA A 550 -0.96 -26.94 16.03
C ALA A 550 0.27 -26.55 16.86
N LEU A 551 0.26 -25.35 17.47
CA LEU A 551 1.37 -24.88 18.30
C LEU A 551 1.33 -25.45 19.72
N GLY A 552 0.16 -25.50 20.35
CA GLY A 552 0.04 -25.74 21.78
C GLY A 552 0.72 -24.66 22.63
N ALA A 553 0.66 -24.81 23.96
CA ALA A 553 1.31 -23.88 24.89
C ALA A 553 2.84 -23.89 24.76
N ASP A 554 3.43 -25.10 24.66
CA ASP A 554 4.89 -25.26 24.55
C ASP A 554 5.43 -24.68 23.25
N GLY A 555 4.73 -24.87 22.12
CA GLY A 555 5.14 -24.27 20.84
C GLY A 555 5.06 -22.75 20.88
N MET A 556 3.98 -22.17 21.42
CA MET A 556 3.88 -20.72 21.60
C MET A 556 5.00 -20.17 22.50
N MET A 557 5.28 -20.84 23.63
CA MET A 557 6.34 -20.48 24.56
C MET A 557 7.72 -20.51 23.88
N ASN A 558 8.05 -21.60 23.18
CA ASN A 558 9.35 -21.77 22.52
C ASN A 558 9.57 -20.71 21.41
N LEU A 559 8.53 -20.39 20.65
CA LEU A 559 8.58 -19.33 19.65
C LEU A 559 8.78 -17.96 20.29
N ALA A 560 8.11 -17.69 21.42
CA ALA A 560 8.27 -16.43 22.16
C ALA A 560 9.70 -16.27 22.69
N LEU A 561 10.23 -17.30 23.36
CA LEU A 561 11.59 -17.31 23.88
C LEU A 561 12.63 -17.13 22.76
N SER A 562 12.41 -17.76 21.60
CA SER A 562 13.29 -17.62 20.43
C SER A 562 13.27 -16.20 19.86
N GLY A 563 12.09 -15.59 19.73
CA GLY A 563 11.93 -14.21 19.28
C GLY A 563 12.58 -13.21 20.25
N ILE A 564 12.31 -13.35 21.55
CA ILE A 564 12.88 -12.49 22.60
C ILE A 564 14.41 -12.59 22.60
N LYS A 565 14.95 -13.81 22.51
CA LYS A 565 16.40 -14.05 22.45
C LYS A 565 17.04 -13.37 21.24
N LEU A 566 16.49 -13.59 20.04
CA LEU A 566 17.04 -13.02 18.82
C LEU A 566 16.89 -11.49 18.78
N ALA A 567 15.78 -10.94 19.27
CA ALA A 567 15.62 -9.50 19.45
C ALA A 567 16.70 -8.92 20.37
N GLY A 568 16.96 -9.56 21.51
CA GLY A 568 18.04 -9.17 22.42
C GLY A 568 19.42 -9.22 21.77
N GLU A 569 19.72 -10.30 21.03
CA GLU A 569 21.00 -10.42 20.31
C GLU A 569 21.19 -9.33 19.25
N ILE A 570 20.15 -8.99 18.48
CA ILE A 570 20.18 -7.89 17.50
C ILE A 570 20.35 -6.55 18.22
N GLY A 571 19.63 -6.32 19.31
CA GLY A 571 19.74 -5.10 20.10
C GLY A 571 21.15 -4.89 20.65
N GLU A 572 21.77 -5.94 21.20
CA GLU A 572 23.16 -5.87 21.68
C GLU A 572 24.17 -5.69 20.53
N GLN A 573 23.93 -6.32 19.38
CA GLN A 573 24.76 -6.11 18.18
C GLN A 573 24.72 -4.65 17.72
N PHE A 574 23.53 -4.04 17.70
CA PHE A 574 23.35 -2.63 17.32
C PHE A 574 24.00 -1.69 18.34
N LYS A 575 23.82 -1.92 19.65
CA LYS A 575 24.48 -1.14 20.70
C LYS A 575 26.00 -1.22 20.61
N ALA A 576 26.56 -2.40 20.31
CA ALA A 576 28.00 -2.58 20.14
C ALA A 576 28.57 -1.77 18.96
N ALA A 577 27.74 -1.45 17.95
CA ALA A 577 28.09 -0.57 16.84
C ALA A 577 27.77 0.92 17.09
N GLY A 578 27.40 1.29 18.31
CA GLY A 578 27.10 2.68 18.69
C GLY A 578 25.72 3.18 18.27
N VAL A 579 24.79 2.29 17.91
CA VAL A 579 23.40 2.65 17.57
C VAL A 579 22.60 2.92 18.86
N ASP A 580 21.78 3.98 18.89
CA ASP A 580 20.84 4.24 20.00
C ASP A 580 19.66 3.26 19.93
N VAL A 581 19.70 2.22 20.76
CA VAL A 581 18.72 1.13 20.76
C VAL A 581 17.80 1.21 21.97
N LEU A 582 16.51 1.02 21.73
CA LEU A 582 15.54 0.66 22.77
C LEU A 582 15.07 -0.78 22.55
N HIS A 583 15.28 -1.63 23.58
CA HIS A 583 14.77 -2.99 23.64
C HIS A 583 14.25 -3.26 25.05
N ASN A 584 12.94 -3.52 25.16
CA ASN A 584 12.28 -3.73 26.44
C ASN A 584 12.43 -5.17 26.94
N THR A 585 12.28 -5.36 28.25
CA THR A 585 12.30 -6.70 28.85
C THR A 585 11.18 -7.57 28.28
N ASN A 586 11.50 -8.82 27.92
CA ASN A 586 10.57 -9.77 27.28
C ASN A 586 9.92 -9.27 25.96
N ALA A 587 10.48 -8.24 25.30
CA ALA A 587 10.01 -7.77 24.01
C ALA A 587 10.64 -8.52 22.83
N VAL A 588 9.87 -8.67 21.76
CA VAL A 588 10.35 -9.15 20.46
C VAL A 588 10.69 -8.00 19.51
N THR A 589 10.44 -6.76 19.93
CA THR A 589 10.67 -5.54 19.16
C THR A 589 11.97 -4.84 19.55
N VAL A 590 12.76 -4.40 18.57
CA VAL A 590 13.93 -3.56 18.77
C VAL A 590 13.73 -2.25 18.01
N CYS A 591 13.76 -1.12 18.71
CA CYS A 591 13.72 0.21 18.10
C CYS A 591 15.13 0.76 17.93
N PHE A 592 15.37 1.44 16.81
CA PHE A 592 16.66 1.99 16.40
C PHE A 592 16.45 3.22 15.49
N PRO A 593 17.47 4.05 15.22
CA PRO A 593 17.36 5.19 14.32
C PRO A 593 16.93 4.78 12.91
N GLN A 594 16.03 5.55 12.33
CA GLN A 594 15.45 5.28 11.02
C GLN A 594 16.54 5.17 9.92
N PRO A 595 16.54 4.09 9.10
CA PRO A 595 17.48 3.92 8.00
C PRO A 595 17.12 4.70 6.73
N SER A 596 17.87 4.48 5.65
CA SER A 596 17.52 5.00 4.32
C SER A 596 16.15 4.49 3.84
N GLN A 597 15.52 5.25 2.94
CA GLN A 597 14.21 4.87 2.37
C GLN A 597 14.25 3.52 1.63
N GLU A 598 15.40 3.16 1.07
CA GLU A 598 15.61 1.86 0.42
C GLU A 598 15.44 0.70 1.41
N ILE A 599 16.11 0.76 2.58
CA ILE A 599 15.99 -0.24 3.64
C ILE A 599 14.56 -0.26 4.20
N ILE A 600 13.96 0.92 4.42
CA ILE A 600 12.57 1.02 4.90
C ILE A 600 11.60 0.30 3.98
N ASN A 601 11.68 0.58 2.67
CA ASN A 601 10.78 -0.01 1.67
C ASN A 601 11.02 -1.51 1.52
N LYS A 602 12.29 -1.94 1.47
CA LYS A 602 12.67 -3.34 1.33
C LYS A 602 12.10 -4.20 2.45
N TYR A 603 12.19 -3.73 3.69
CA TYR A 603 11.82 -4.51 4.88
C TYR A 603 10.46 -4.16 5.48
N SER A 604 9.72 -3.25 4.82
CA SER A 604 8.45 -2.71 5.30
C SER A 604 8.55 -2.20 6.74
N LEU A 605 9.58 -1.38 7.03
CA LEU A 605 9.84 -0.85 8.37
C LEU A 605 8.80 0.21 8.75
N LEU A 606 8.16 0.04 9.90
CA LEU A 606 7.40 1.14 10.51
C LEU A 606 8.37 2.14 11.10
N CYS A 607 8.15 3.42 10.77
CA CYS A 607 8.95 4.54 11.25
C CYS A 607 8.08 5.55 11.98
N GLN A 608 8.55 6.06 13.12
CA GLN A 608 7.89 7.10 13.90
C GLN A 608 8.93 7.98 14.59
N GLN A 609 8.79 9.30 14.45
CA GLN A 609 9.64 10.30 15.13
C GLN A 609 11.16 10.06 14.96
N GLY A 610 11.60 9.65 13.77
CA GLY A 610 13.02 9.39 13.47
C GLY A 610 13.55 8.03 13.96
N TYR A 611 12.69 7.20 14.55
CA TYR A 611 12.98 5.81 14.87
C TYR A 611 12.29 4.87 13.89
N ALA A 612 12.90 3.72 13.65
CA ALA A 612 12.28 2.56 13.04
C ALA A 612 12.31 1.39 14.04
N HIS A 613 11.56 0.32 13.75
CA HIS A 613 11.67 -0.90 14.53
C HIS A 613 11.69 -2.16 13.66
N ILE A 614 12.30 -3.20 14.21
CA ILE A 614 12.15 -4.58 13.76
C ILE A 614 11.34 -5.32 14.82
N VAL A 615 10.36 -6.10 14.37
CA VAL A 615 9.60 -6.99 15.24
C VAL A 615 9.96 -8.43 14.89
N VAL A 616 10.68 -9.09 15.80
CA VAL A 616 11.22 -10.44 15.59
C VAL A 616 10.13 -11.49 15.72
N MET A 617 9.48 -11.74 14.59
CA MET A 617 8.44 -12.76 14.42
C MET A 617 9.00 -14.06 13.83
N GLN A 618 8.17 -15.09 13.82
CA GLN A 618 8.53 -16.47 13.47
C GLN A 618 9.02 -16.61 12.02
N ASN A 619 8.51 -15.77 11.12
CA ASN A 619 8.96 -15.70 9.73
C ASN A 619 10.38 -15.16 9.55
N ILE A 620 11.00 -14.55 10.57
CA ILE A 620 12.36 -14.02 10.47
C ILE A 620 13.34 -14.61 11.48
N LEU A 621 12.93 -15.65 12.21
CA LEU A 621 13.80 -16.43 13.09
C LEU A 621 14.88 -17.20 12.31
N ASP A 622 15.85 -17.75 13.04
CA ASP A 622 16.84 -18.68 12.48
C ASP A 622 16.16 -19.99 11.99
N THR A 623 15.03 -20.37 12.58
CA THR A 623 14.21 -21.53 12.20
C THR A 623 13.07 -21.20 11.23
N ARG A 624 13.10 -20.02 10.60
CA ARG A 624 12.03 -19.56 9.70
C ARG A 624 11.80 -20.52 8.52
N PRO A 625 10.59 -20.52 7.92
CA PRO A 625 10.34 -21.26 6.68
C PRO A 625 11.20 -20.76 5.51
N GLU A 626 11.39 -21.62 4.51
CA GLU A 626 12.10 -21.26 3.28
C GLU A 626 11.42 -20.09 2.54
N GLY A 627 12.24 -19.23 1.94
CA GLY A 627 11.82 -18.03 1.19
C GLY A 627 11.83 -16.73 1.99
N PHE A 628 11.75 -16.78 3.33
CA PHE A 628 11.82 -15.57 4.15
C PHE A 628 13.26 -15.09 4.40
N VAL A 629 13.43 -13.76 4.43
CA VAL A 629 14.68 -13.11 4.84
C VAL A 629 14.77 -13.08 6.37
N GLY A 630 15.88 -13.56 6.91
CA GLY A 630 16.08 -13.65 8.36
C GLY A 630 16.49 -12.31 8.99
N ALA A 631 16.15 -12.12 10.27
CA ALA A 631 16.43 -10.88 11.00
C ALA A 631 17.94 -10.54 11.05
N ARG A 632 18.82 -11.56 11.08
CA ARG A 632 20.28 -11.35 11.05
C ARG A 632 20.78 -10.81 9.70
N ALA A 633 20.12 -11.13 8.60
CA ALA A 633 20.48 -10.58 7.29
C ALA A 633 20.16 -9.08 7.24
N PHE A 634 18.97 -8.70 7.70
CA PHE A 634 18.62 -7.30 7.91
C PHE A 634 19.60 -6.58 8.84
N ALA A 635 19.93 -7.17 9.99
CA ALA A 635 20.82 -6.55 10.96
C ALA A 635 22.19 -6.21 10.35
N ARG A 636 22.75 -7.09 9.52
CA ARG A 636 24.00 -6.81 8.79
C ARG A 636 23.85 -5.65 7.81
N GLU A 637 22.81 -5.67 6.98
CA GLU A 637 22.56 -4.63 5.98
C GLU A 637 22.32 -3.25 6.63
N TYR A 638 21.57 -3.21 7.74
CA TYR A 638 21.38 -2.00 8.52
C TYR A 638 22.70 -1.45 9.06
N LEU A 639 23.55 -2.31 9.64
CA LEU A 639 24.84 -1.89 10.21
C LEU A 639 25.84 -1.46 9.13
N GLU A 640 25.82 -2.11 7.96
CA GLU A 640 26.61 -1.67 6.81
C GLU A 640 26.21 -0.28 6.32
N TRP A 641 24.93 0.05 6.36
CA TRP A 641 24.43 1.39 6.07
C TRP A 641 24.80 2.39 7.18
N TRP A 642 24.61 2.01 8.45
CA TRP A 642 24.87 2.84 9.62
C TRP A 642 26.34 3.26 9.71
N ASN A 643 27.27 2.33 9.50
CA ASN A 643 28.72 2.60 9.58
C ASN A 643 29.25 3.49 8.43
N LYS A 644 28.43 3.77 7.41
CA LYS A 644 28.78 4.68 6.30
C LYS A 644 28.27 6.11 6.54
N GLN A 645 27.42 6.32 7.56
CA GLN A 645 27.00 7.65 8.01
C GLN A 645 28.10 8.28 8.84
#